data_AF-A0A2E1C1C5-F1
#
_entry.id   AF-A0A2E1C1C5-F1
#
_cell.length_a   1.000
_cell.length_b   1.000
_cell.length_c   1.000
_cell.angle_alpha   90.00
_cell.angle_beta   90.00
_cell.angle_gamma   90.00
#
_symmetry.space_group_name_H-M   'P 1'
#
loop_
_entity.id
_entity.type
_entity.pdbx_description
1 polymer ?
#
loop_
_entity_poly.entity_id
_entity_poly.type
_entity_poly.pdbx_seq_one_letter_code
_entity_poly.pdbx_strand_id
1 'polypeptide(L)'
;MKKLLFLLVSLLTFQSTFLQNIDVFHKVKINYSKASDLVKLANNGVCIDHGINKKNHFFISDFSTEDLNKINLLGFSYEILIEDVTSFYQDRNKTEIKRKSNDYCETTNDIGTPENYDFKEGDDFGGFYTYNEMLDELDDMYFQYPNLISERVNIKDPNYSNSPHIHKTYEGRFLQLVKISDNPETDEEEEPQILYTALHHAREPGSMQQLIYFMWYLLENYDSNESIKQIIDNSELYFVPCVNPDGYIYNETSEPSGGGMWRKNRRDNHGVDNNRNYSYVDNNGNEVWNTSGTSSSPNGNTYAGDEPFSEAENRAVRYLVESKNFKLALNNHTYGNLLLYPYGYDYNQPTDDDEIYQFISSELVSENNYENIISADLYPAAGDSDDFMYGMLITENNQTREKIFAMTPEIGSSFWPQSSTIEDLCKGMLNLNLTAAKMIGNYAKLEDNTSNFISSLNFQSDFSIQRLGISDDEEFLISIIPVSSNISNVSSSISVSSAQIGEIINDSFDISLNESIVEGDNIIYKYVLNNGLFDEEIEVTKIYGQTQIIVEDESDNYNSFWDDSSEWSNTYEEYFSPQTSITDSPYSNYSNNSEEIIQLINPINLSGYVYAEINFDAKWSIESGYDYVQLEISVDNGNTWIPQCGEYTRKGIETHDYAQDEPLYDGNQPQWISESILLTDYLGDEIFVRFKLYSDGGLRRDGFYFDNFKIKGVSENLNISEIEQYGSRIYPNPANDYINIVSKNKINRLEIYDLLGKKLFEKEELDISKIKLPMSNPGIYMVKLFSDSGVENHRIIKK
;
A
#
# COMPACT_ATOMS: atom_id res chain seq x y z
N MET A 1 62.83 -52.34 -18.23
CA MET A 1 61.65 -52.84 -18.96
C MET A 1 61.40 -54.26 -18.48
N LYS A 2 60.35 -54.59 -17.73
CA LYS A 2 58.94 -54.32 -18.00
C LYS A 2 58.21 -53.95 -16.70
N LYS A 3 58.21 -52.64 -16.41
CA LYS A 3 57.08 -51.94 -15.78
C LYS A 3 56.00 -51.86 -16.86
N LEU A 4 55.08 -52.83 -16.96
CA LEU A 4 53.95 -52.70 -17.91
C LEU A 4 52.81 -53.70 -17.68
N LEU A 5 52.60 -54.18 -16.44
CA LEU A 5 51.46 -55.06 -16.15
C LEU A 5 50.72 -54.78 -14.83
N PHE A 6 51.06 -53.68 -14.14
CA PHE A 6 50.39 -53.26 -12.89
C PHE A 6 49.72 -51.88 -13.02
N LEU A 7 49.59 -51.37 -14.25
CA LEU A 7 49.06 -50.03 -14.55
C LEU A 7 47.78 -50.09 -15.42
N LEU A 8 47.04 -51.20 -15.39
CA LEU A 8 45.85 -51.39 -16.23
C LEU A 8 44.62 -51.95 -15.49
N VAL A 9 44.62 -51.95 -14.15
CA VAL A 9 43.46 -52.37 -13.34
C VAL A 9 43.05 -51.31 -12.30
N SER A 10 43.71 -50.15 -12.24
CA SER A 10 43.35 -49.02 -11.35
C SER A 10 42.78 -47.81 -12.10
N LEU A 11 42.26 -48.01 -13.32
CA LEU A 11 41.73 -46.94 -14.18
C LEU A 11 40.35 -47.34 -14.73
N LEU A 12 39.49 -47.82 -13.83
CA LEU A 12 38.04 -48.00 -14.02
C LEU A 12 37.33 -47.65 -12.70
N THR A 13 37.73 -46.55 -12.06
CA THR A 13 36.77 -45.76 -11.28
C THR A 13 35.94 -45.03 -12.32
N PHE A 14 34.81 -45.62 -12.70
CA PHE A 14 33.70 -44.83 -13.23
C PHE A 14 33.39 -43.80 -12.13
N GLN A 15 33.89 -42.57 -12.30
CA GLN A 15 33.14 -41.41 -11.83
C GLN A 15 31.86 -41.44 -12.65
N SER A 16 30.85 -42.16 -12.17
CA SER A 16 29.49 -41.73 -12.41
C SER A 16 29.36 -40.40 -11.69
N THR A 17 29.72 -39.31 -12.36
CA THR A 17 29.08 -38.04 -12.12
C THR A 17 27.59 -38.33 -12.32
N PHE A 18 26.87 -38.56 -11.23
CA PHE A 18 25.46 -38.24 -11.24
C PHE A 18 25.42 -36.74 -11.51
N LEU A 19 25.33 -36.38 -12.80
CA LEU A 19 24.65 -35.15 -13.17
C LEU A 19 23.27 -35.32 -12.55
N GLN A 20 23.03 -34.72 -11.39
CA GLN A 20 21.68 -34.39 -11.00
C GLN A 20 21.15 -33.57 -12.18
N ASN A 21 20.08 -34.06 -12.82
CA ASN A 21 19.36 -33.24 -13.77
C ASN A 21 18.92 -32.02 -12.97
N ILE A 22 19.46 -30.84 -13.32
CA ILE A 22 18.91 -29.58 -12.84
C ILE A 22 17.51 -29.54 -13.44
N ASP A 23 16.50 -29.55 -12.58
CA ASP A 23 15.12 -29.49 -13.03
C ASP A 23 14.90 -28.15 -13.74
N VAL A 24 14.52 -28.20 -15.01
CA VAL A 24 14.16 -27.01 -15.78
C VAL A 24 12.76 -26.60 -15.37
N PHE A 25 12.64 -25.35 -14.92
CA PHE A 25 11.38 -24.70 -14.60
C PHE A 25 10.90 -23.85 -15.78
N HIS A 26 9.57 -23.81 -15.94
CA HIS A 26 8.87 -23.14 -17.03
C HIS A 26 7.85 -22.19 -16.42
N LYS A 27 7.75 -20.96 -16.92
CA LYS A 27 6.62 -20.08 -16.58
C LYS A 27 5.43 -20.50 -17.42
N VAL A 28 4.38 -21.00 -16.80
CA VAL A 28 3.25 -21.62 -17.51
C VAL A 28 1.92 -21.05 -17.03
N LYS A 29 1.06 -20.76 -18.00
CA LYS A 29 -0.35 -20.38 -17.80
C LYS A 29 -1.24 -21.62 -17.92
N ILE A 30 -1.79 -22.08 -16.81
CA ILE A 30 -2.76 -23.18 -16.75
C ILE A 30 -4.16 -22.60 -16.83
N ASN A 31 -5.00 -23.07 -17.75
CA ASN A 31 -6.41 -22.67 -17.78
C ASN A 31 -7.25 -23.60 -16.89
N TYR A 32 -8.14 -23.02 -16.08
CA TYR A 32 -9.05 -23.76 -15.21
C TYR A 32 -10.42 -23.07 -15.12
N SER A 33 -11.48 -23.78 -14.74
CA SER A 33 -12.85 -23.25 -14.79
C SER A 33 -13.54 -23.15 -13.44
N LYS A 34 -13.03 -23.84 -12.41
CA LYS A 34 -13.56 -23.82 -11.04
C LYS A 34 -12.43 -23.90 -10.02
N ALA A 35 -12.56 -23.28 -8.86
CA ALA A 35 -11.59 -23.39 -7.77
C ALA A 35 -11.22 -24.84 -7.39
N SER A 36 -12.16 -25.79 -7.51
CA SER A 36 -11.90 -27.23 -7.28
C SER A 36 -10.83 -27.84 -8.21
N ASP A 37 -10.57 -27.20 -9.36
CA ASP A 37 -9.55 -27.63 -10.31
C ASP A 37 -8.13 -27.39 -9.78
N LEU A 38 -7.91 -26.24 -9.12
CA LEU A 38 -6.65 -25.93 -8.45
C LEU A 38 -6.42 -26.85 -7.25
N VAL A 39 -7.45 -27.13 -6.47
CA VAL A 39 -7.41 -28.14 -5.39
C VAL A 39 -7.04 -29.53 -5.94
N LYS A 40 -7.56 -29.89 -7.11
CA LYS A 40 -7.21 -31.16 -7.78
C LYS A 40 -5.74 -31.20 -8.20
N LEU A 41 -5.20 -30.09 -8.73
CA LEU A 41 -3.77 -29.97 -9.06
C LEU A 41 -2.91 -30.11 -7.81
N ALA A 42 -3.22 -29.36 -6.75
CA ALA A 42 -2.53 -29.40 -5.46
C ALA A 42 -2.52 -30.81 -4.85
N ASN A 43 -3.68 -31.48 -4.81
CA ASN A 43 -3.81 -32.87 -4.30
C ASN A 43 -3.02 -33.91 -5.12
N ASN A 44 -2.58 -33.57 -6.33
CA ASN A 44 -1.72 -34.41 -7.16
C ASN A 44 -0.25 -33.95 -7.15
N GLY A 45 0.12 -33.07 -6.21
CA GLY A 45 1.50 -32.64 -5.98
C GLY A 45 2.01 -31.66 -7.03
N VAL A 46 1.12 -30.85 -7.62
CA VAL A 46 1.48 -29.66 -8.41
C VAL A 46 1.44 -28.46 -7.48
N CYS A 47 2.51 -27.67 -7.43
CA CYS A 47 2.59 -26.43 -6.66
C CYS A 47 1.61 -25.39 -7.19
N ILE A 48 0.67 -24.91 -6.38
CA ILE A 48 -0.25 -23.80 -6.69
C ILE A 48 -0.07 -22.69 -5.63
N ASP A 49 1.14 -22.58 -5.10
CA ASP A 49 1.44 -21.84 -3.88
C ASP A 49 1.81 -20.38 -4.09
N HIS A 50 2.21 -20.02 -5.31
CA HIS A 50 2.58 -18.66 -5.73
C HIS A 50 2.22 -18.53 -7.20
N GLY A 51 1.80 -17.34 -7.63
CA GLY A 51 1.49 -17.10 -9.03
C GLY A 51 0.33 -16.14 -9.25
N ILE A 52 0.18 -15.73 -10.51
CA ILE A 52 -0.88 -14.81 -10.92
C ILE A 52 -2.14 -15.64 -11.16
N ASN A 53 -3.12 -15.48 -10.28
CA ASN A 53 -4.37 -16.21 -10.34
C ASN A 53 -5.53 -15.32 -10.82
N LYS A 54 -6.14 -15.68 -11.94
CA LYS A 54 -7.45 -15.15 -12.33
C LYS A 54 -8.52 -16.19 -12.02
N LYS A 55 -9.30 -15.94 -10.96
CA LYS A 55 -10.34 -16.85 -10.45
C LYS A 55 -11.19 -17.42 -11.59
N ASN A 56 -11.26 -18.76 -11.67
CA ASN A 56 -12.00 -19.52 -12.68
C ASN A 56 -11.60 -19.29 -14.15
N HIS A 57 -10.40 -18.75 -14.40
CA HIS A 57 -9.88 -18.53 -15.76
C HIS A 57 -8.50 -19.18 -15.93
N PHE A 58 -7.50 -18.71 -15.19
CA PHE A 58 -6.13 -19.20 -15.33
C PHE A 58 -5.31 -19.01 -14.07
N PHE A 59 -4.23 -19.78 -13.97
CA PHE A 59 -3.19 -19.65 -12.96
C PHE A 59 -1.82 -19.65 -13.66
N ILE A 60 -1.00 -18.63 -13.43
CA ILE A 60 0.34 -18.50 -14.01
C ILE A 60 1.37 -18.64 -12.90
N SER A 61 2.28 -19.60 -13.04
CA SER A 61 3.36 -19.83 -12.08
C SER A 61 4.55 -20.52 -12.74
N ASP A 62 5.61 -20.75 -11.97
CA ASP A 62 6.83 -21.42 -12.39
C ASP A 62 6.76 -22.91 -12.03
N PHE A 63 6.67 -23.78 -13.04
CA PHE A 63 6.44 -25.21 -12.89
C PHE A 63 7.65 -26.02 -13.35
N SER A 64 8.00 -27.06 -12.58
CA SER A 64 9.01 -28.02 -13.02
C SER A 64 8.51 -28.84 -14.22
N THR A 65 9.44 -29.44 -14.96
CA THR A 65 9.09 -30.40 -16.03
C THR A 65 8.26 -31.58 -15.49
N GLU A 66 8.46 -32.00 -14.24
CA GLU A 66 7.64 -33.02 -13.59
C GLU A 66 6.19 -32.53 -13.38
N ASP A 67 6.02 -31.28 -12.96
CA ASP A 67 4.70 -30.69 -12.76
C ASP A 67 3.91 -30.57 -14.06
N LEU A 68 4.57 -30.18 -15.16
CA LEU A 68 3.92 -30.16 -16.49
C LEU A 68 3.44 -31.54 -16.93
N ASN A 69 4.18 -32.60 -16.59
CA ASN A 69 3.73 -33.97 -16.84
C ASN A 69 2.48 -34.31 -16.02
N LYS A 70 2.41 -33.92 -14.74
CA LYS A 70 1.22 -34.11 -13.89
C LYS A 70 0.03 -33.31 -14.42
N ILE A 71 0.22 -32.03 -14.75
CA ILE A 71 -0.81 -31.14 -15.32
C ILE A 71 -1.41 -31.75 -16.59
N ASN A 72 -0.56 -32.23 -17.50
CA ASN A 72 -0.98 -32.88 -18.74
C ASN A 72 -1.75 -34.19 -18.47
N LEU A 73 -1.26 -35.04 -17.55
CA LEU A 73 -1.93 -36.29 -17.17
C LEU A 73 -3.32 -36.06 -16.55
N LEU A 74 -3.50 -34.93 -15.85
CA LEU A 74 -4.78 -34.54 -15.24
C LEU A 74 -5.77 -33.92 -16.24
N GLY A 75 -5.33 -33.66 -17.48
CA GLY A 75 -6.15 -33.18 -18.59
C GLY A 75 -6.33 -31.66 -18.65
N PHE A 76 -5.45 -30.89 -17.99
CA PHE A 76 -5.50 -29.42 -18.04
C PHE A 76 -4.77 -28.87 -19.27
N SER A 77 -5.36 -27.85 -19.91
CA SER A 77 -4.70 -27.12 -20.98
C SER A 77 -3.79 -26.03 -20.39
N TYR A 78 -2.60 -25.88 -20.98
CA TYR A 78 -1.64 -24.89 -20.55
C TYR A 78 -0.86 -24.28 -21.73
N GLU A 79 -0.27 -23.11 -21.48
CA GLU A 79 0.59 -22.36 -22.40
C GLU A 79 1.92 -22.06 -21.70
N ILE A 80 3.05 -22.38 -22.33
CA ILE A 80 4.38 -22.04 -21.81
C ILE A 80 4.69 -20.60 -22.24
N LEU A 81 4.89 -19.72 -21.27
CA LEU A 81 5.24 -18.31 -21.46
C LEU A 81 6.76 -18.12 -21.48
N ILE A 82 7.48 -18.88 -20.64
CA ILE A 82 8.94 -18.90 -20.57
C ILE A 82 9.40 -20.35 -20.46
N GLU A 83 10.23 -20.80 -21.40
CA GLU A 83 10.72 -22.20 -21.51
C GLU A 83 11.81 -22.55 -20.48
N ASP A 84 12.55 -21.54 -20.02
CA ASP A 84 13.60 -21.70 -19.01
C ASP A 84 13.68 -20.42 -18.18
N VAL A 85 13.06 -20.44 -16.99
CA VAL A 85 13.02 -19.27 -16.11
C VAL A 85 14.39 -18.90 -15.55
N THR A 86 15.27 -19.87 -15.30
CA THR A 86 16.62 -19.59 -14.79
C THR A 86 17.43 -18.84 -15.83
N SER A 87 17.44 -19.32 -17.09
CA SER A 87 18.09 -18.61 -18.19
C SER A 87 17.47 -17.22 -18.42
N PHE A 88 16.13 -17.10 -18.32
CA PHE A 88 15.45 -15.81 -18.43
C PHE A 88 15.90 -14.79 -17.38
N TYR A 89 15.99 -15.19 -16.11
CA TYR A 89 16.45 -14.30 -15.03
C TYR A 89 17.91 -13.87 -15.24
N GLN A 90 18.79 -14.80 -15.62
CA GLN A 90 20.20 -14.51 -15.90
C GLN A 90 20.37 -13.59 -17.12
N ASP A 91 19.55 -13.73 -18.16
CA ASP A 91 19.61 -12.88 -19.35
C ASP A 91 19.04 -11.48 -19.11
N ARG A 92 18.02 -11.34 -18.26
CA ARG A 92 17.42 -10.05 -17.92
C ARG A 92 18.44 -9.08 -17.32
N ASN A 93 19.33 -9.57 -16.46
CA ASN A 93 20.38 -8.77 -15.84
C ASN A 93 21.50 -8.32 -16.81
N LYS A 94 21.55 -8.82 -18.06
CA LYS A 94 22.53 -8.38 -19.07
C LYS A 94 22.13 -7.09 -19.80
N THR A 95 20.90 -6.62 -19.60
CA THR A 95 20.37 -5.44 -20.28
C THR A 95 20.38 -4.26 -19.31
N GLU A 96 21.41 -3.41 -19.39
CA GLU A 96 21.47 -2.15 -18.63
C GLU A 96 20.36 -1.20 -19.09
N ILE A 97 19.30 -1.08 -18.31
CA ILE A 97 18.41 0.09 -18.39
C ILE A 97 19.06 1.17 -17.53
N LYS A 98 19.42 2.29 -18.17
CA LYS A 98 19.91 3.47 -17.46
C LYS A 98 18.83 3.93 -16.48
N ARG A 99 19.13 3.87 -15.18
CA ARG A 99 18.40 4.61 -14.14
C ARG A 99 18.22 6.05 -14.65
N LYS A 100 16.98 6.44 -14.92
CA LYS A 100 16.67 7.86 -15.10
C LYS A 100 16.48 8.47 -13.71
N SER A 101 17.06 9.64 -13.57
CA SER A 101 17.02 10.48 -12.38
C SER A 101 15.58 10.80 -12.00
N ASN A 102 15.30 10.75 -10.69
CA ASN A 102 14.10 11.28 -10.02
C ASN A 102 13.82 12.72 -10.46
N ASP A 103 12.56 12.98 -10.84
CA ASP A 103 11.85 14.24 -10.62
C ASP A 103 10.45 13.81 -10.15
N TYR A 104 10.33 13.54 -8.85
CA TYR A 104 9.12 13.00 -8.25
C TYR A 104 8.65 13.88 -7.12
N CYS A 105 7.35 13.82 -6.85
CA CYS A 105 6.71 14.28 -5.62
C CYS A 105 7.68 14.11 -4.46
N GLU A 106 8.18 15.22 -3.92
CA GLU A 106 8.79 15.20 -2.61
C GLU A 106 7.67 14.83 -1.64
N THR A 107 7.41 13.53 -1.44
CA THR A 107 7.04 13.13 -0.11
C THR A 107 8.22 13.58 0.74
N THR A 108 7.93 14.27 1.83
CA THR A 108 8.91 14.84 2.76
C THR A 108 9.82 13.78 3.42
N ASN A 109 9.80 12.54 2.93
CA ASN A 109 10.53 11.37 3.35
C ASN A 109 11.11 10.64 2.12
N ASP A 110 12.03 11.24 1.35
CA ASP A 110 12.92 10.43 0.49
C ASP A 110 13.73 9.53 1.43
N ILE A 111 13.30 8.28 1.56
CA ILE A 111 13.93 7.33 2.47
C ILE A 111 15.27 6.94 1.86
N GLY A 112 16.32 7.63 2.32
CA GLY A 112 17.68 7.43 1.87
C GLY A 112 18.09 5.96 1.94
N THR A 113 18.83 5.52 0.93
CA THR A 113 19.47 4.20 0.95
C THR A 113 20.54 4.17 2.03
N PRO A 114 20.58 3.13 2.90
CA PRO A 114 21.63 3.02 3.90
C PRO A 114 23.02 3.09 3.25
N GLU A 115 23.94 3.84 3.87
CA GLU A 115 25.30 4.06 3.38
C GLU A 115 26.09 2.75 3.28
N ASN A 116 25.85 1.79 4.18
CA ASN A 116 26.52 0.50 4.17
C ASN A 116 25.82 -0.57 3.31
N TYR A 117 24.67 -0.25 2.70
CA TYR A 117 24.01 -1.18 1.79
C TYR A 117 24.80 -1.32 0.48
N ASP A 118 25.42 -2.49 0.25
CA ASP A 118 26.20 -2.75 -0.96
C ASP A 118 25.31 -3.16 -2.16
N PHE A 119 25.55 -2.49 -3.29
CA PHE A 119 24.86 -2.78 -4.55
C PHE A 119 25.57 -3.91 -5.30
N LYS A 120 24.88 -5.05 -5.43
CA LYS A 120 25.39 -6.19 -6.18
C LYS A 120 24.99 -6.16 -7.65
N GLU A 121 25.95 -6.45 -8.50
CA GLU A 121 25.73 -6.62 -9.94
C GLU A 121 24.88 -7.85 -10.22
N GLY A 122 24.07 -7.80 -11.29
CA GLY A 122 23.13 -8.87 -11.58
C GLY A 122 23.73 -10.22 -12.01
N ASP A 123 25.02 -10.26 -12.34
CA ASP A 123 25.77 -11.51 -12.61
C ASP A 123 26.42 -12.09 -11.35
N ASP A 124 26.41 -11.35 -10.23
CA ASP A 124 26.86 -11.78 -8.91
C ASP A 124 25.65 -12.24 -8.09
N PHE A 125 25.35 -13.53 -8.20
CA PHE A 125 24.20 -14.19 -7.59
C PHE A 125 22.87 -13.45 -7.78
N GLY A 126 22.63 -12.93 -8.98
CA GLY A 126 21.38 -12.25 -9.33
C GLY A 126 21.21 -10.85 -8.72
N GLY A 127 22.26 -10.29 -8.10
CA GLY A 127 22.20 -9.03 -7.36
C GLY A 127 21.84 -9.18 -5.88
N PHE A 128 21.89 -10.41 -5.32
CA PHE A 128 21.56 -10.71 -3.93
C PHE A 128 22.79 -11.15 -3.13
N TYR A 129 22.77 -10.96 -1.81
CA TYR A 129 23.83 -11.48 -0.94
C TYR A 129 23.81 -13.01 -0.89
N THR A 130 24.98 -13.63 -1.03
CA THR A 130 25.18 -15.02 -0.68
C THR A 130 25.04 -15.22 0.84
N TYR A 131 24.94 -16.46 1.29
CA TYR A 131 24.84 -16.80 2.72
C TYR A 131 26.01 -16.23 3.52
N ASN A 132 27.24 -16.30 2.98
CA ASN A 132 28.41 -15.77 3.69
C ASN A 132 28.41 -14.24 3.69
N GLU A 133 28.01 -13.58 2.60
CA GLU A 133 27.89 -12.12 2.58
C GLU A 133 26.83 -11.64 3.56
N MET A 134 25.65 -12.27 3.60
CA MET A 134 24.63 -11.98 4.61
C MET A 134 25.17 -12.14 6.03
N LEU A 135 25.97 -13.18 6.29
CA LEU A 135 26.65 -13.34 7.57
C LEU A 135 27.67 -12.23 7.85
N ASP A 136 28.47 -11.83 6.85
CA ASP A 136 29.45 -10.75 6.97
C ASP A 136 28.74 -9.41 7.28
N GLU A 137 27.60 -9.12 6.65
CA GLU A 137 26.77 -7.93 6.95
C GLU A 137 26.33 -7.91 8.42
N LEU A 138 25.88 -9.04 8.98
CA LEU A 138 25.52 -9.12 10.40
C LEU A 138 26.71 -8.85 11.33
N ASP A 139 27.90 -9.35 10.98
CA ASP A 139 29.11 -9.13 11.76
C ASP A 139 29.57 -7.66 11.65
N ASP A 140 29.46 -7.05 10.47
CA ASP A 140 29.82 -5.65 10.24
C ASP A 140 28.86 -4.71 10.98
N MET A 141 27.56 -4.99 10.98
CA MET A 141 26.58 -4.27 11.81
C MET A 141 26.96 -4.30 13.29
N TYR A 142 27.32 -5.48 13.83
CA TYR A 142 27.80 -5.61 15.21
C TYR A 142 29.10 -4.84 15.46
N PHE A 143 30.04 -4.86 14.51
CA PHE A 143 31.30 -4.16 14.65
C PHE A 143 31.14 -2.63 14.67
N GLN A 144 30.18 -2.12 13.89
CA GLN A 144 29.90 -0.69 13.77
C GLN A 144 28.96 -0.18 14.88
N TYR A 145 27.97 -0.98 15.27
CA TYR A 145 26.91 -0.62 16.21
C TYR A 145 26.78 -1.59 17.40
N PRO A 146 27.86 -1.90 18.14
CA PRO A 146 27.86 -2.95 19.18
C PRO A 146 26.96 -2.66 20.38
N ASN A 147 26.43 -1.43 20.50
CA ASN A 147 25.47 -1.06 21.54
C ASN A 147 24.02 -1.11 21.05
N LEU A 148 23.77 -1.36 19.77
CA LEU A 148 22.42 -1.38 19.18
C LEU A 148 22.05 -2.72 18.55
N ILE A 149 23.04 -3.57 18.24
CA ILE A 149 22.82 -4.93 17.74
C ILE A 149 23.70 -5.93 18.50
N SER A 150 23.19 -7.14 18.72
CA SER A 150 23.91 -8.21 19.39
C SER A 150 24.90 -8.91 18.45
N GLU A 151 25.91 -9.59 19.00
CA GLU A 151 26.65 -10.59 18.21
C GLU A 151 25.65 -11.66 17.72
N ARG A 152 25.84 -12.19 16.51
CA ARG A 152 25.00 -13.29 16.03
C ARG A 152 25.17 -14.53 16.91
N VAL A 153 24.05 -15.15 17.26
CA VAL A 153 24.03 -16.36 18.09
C VAL A 153 23.34 -17.52 17.39
N ASN A 154 23.77 -18.74 17.71
CA ASN A 154 23.14 -19.94 17.20
C ASN A 154 21.81 -20.18 17.91
N ILE A 155 20.72 -20.37 17.17
CA ILE A 155 19.44 -20.79 17.73
C ILE A 155 19.53 -22.26 18.17
N LYS A 156 19.74 -22.49 19.47
CA LYS A 156 19.87 -23.84 20.05
C LYS A 156 19.39 -23.88 21.50
N ASP A 157 18.74 -24.98 21.89
CA ASP A 157 18.46 -25.23 23.31
C ASP A 157 19.77 -25.58 24.04
N PRO A 158 20.27 -24.74 24.96
CA PRO A 158 21.50 -25.03 25.70
C PRO A 158 21.39 -26.27 26.59
N ASN A 159 20.17 -26.72 26.92
CA ASN A 159 19.94 -27.92 27.73
C ASN A 159 20.05 -29.21 26.91
N TYR A 160 20.07 -29.12 25.58
CA TYR A 160 20.25 -30.27 24.71
C TYR A 160 21.73 -30.55 24.46
N SER A 161 22.20 -31.75 24.83
CA SER A 161 23.62 -32.10 24.78
C SER A 161 23.98 -33.28 23.85
N ASN A 162 23.00 -33.90 23.18
CA ASN A 162 23.30 -35.01 22.26
C ASN A 162 23.92 -34.50 20.95
N SER A 163 24.66 -35.38 20.28
CA SER A 163 25.29 -35.12 18.99
C SER A 163 24.76 -36.08 17.91
N PRO A 164 24.34 -35.58 16.72
CA PRO A 164 24.22 -34.16 16.38
C PRO A 164 23.16 -33.44 17.23
N HIS A 165 23.30 -32.12 17.36
CA HIS A 165 22.31 -31.29 18.08
C HIS A 165 21.00 -31.24 17.28
N ILE A 166 19.84 -31.24 17.95
CA ILE A 166 18.52 -31.32 17.29
C ILE A 166 18.16 -30.11 16.41
N HIS A 167 18.72 -28.94 16.73
CA HIS A 167 18.56 -27.68 15.97
C HIS A 167 19.67 -27.47 14.92
N LYS A 168 20.49 -28.49 14.67
CA LYS A 168 21.52 -28.43 13.64
C LYS A 168 20.93 -28.96 12.33
N THR A 169 20.99 -28.17 11.26
CA THR A 169 20.47 -28.51 9.93
C THR A 169 21.08 -29.81 9.41
N TYR A 170 20.48 -30.39 8.37
CA TYR A 170 20.93 -31.66 7.80
C TYR A 170 22.41 -31.62 7.39
N GLU A 171 22.87 -30.52 6.83
CA GLU A 171 24.27 -30.32 6.42
C GLU A 171 25.16 -29.72 7.52
N GLY A 172 24.62 -29.54 8.73
CA GLY A 172 25.42 -29.26 9.90
C GLY A 172 25.59 -27.77 10.23
N ARG A 173 24.61 -26.93 9.94
CA ARG A 173 24.60 -25.50 10.29
C ARG A 173 23.60 -25.24 11.42
N PHE A 174 23.76 -24.12 12.12
CA PHE A 174 22.72 -23.60 13.01
C PHE A 174 22.14 -22.35 12.37
N LEU A 175 20.85 -22.10 12.58
CA LEU A 175 20.24 -20.82 12.24
C LEU A 175 20.88 -19.73 13.12
N GLN A 176 21.12 -18.57 12.52
CA GLN A 176 21.72 -17.42 13.20
C GLN A 176 20.62 -16.42 13.57
N LEU A 177 20.72 -15.87 14.78
CA LEU A 177 19.83 -14.86 15.34
C LEU A 177 20.66 -13.64 15.74
N VAL A 178 20.13 -12.46 15.47
CA VAL A 178 20.59 -11.19 16.06
C VAL A 178 19.42 -10.44 16.66
N LYS A 179 19.70 -9.58 17.64
CA LYS A 179 18.73 -8.68 18.26
C LYS A 179 19.17 -7.24 18.06
N ILE A 180 18.26 -6.37 17.61
CA ILE A 180 18.43 -4.90 17.61
C ILE A 180 17.58 -4.32 18.75
N SER A 181 18.22 -3.54 19.63
CA SER A 181 17.65 -2.87 20.81
C SER A 181 18.73 -1.94 21.39
N ASP A 182 18.38 -0.95 22.22
CA ASP A 182 19.35 -0.11 22.94
C ASP A 182 20.15 -0.88 24.01
N ASN A 183 19.70 -2.09 24.41
CA ASN A 183 20.43 -3.02 25.27
C ASN A 183 20.49 -4.44 24.64
N PRO A 184 21.25 -4.61 23.54
CA PRO A 184 21.19 -5.82 22.71
C PRO A 184 21.73 -7.09 23.39
N GLU A 185 22.45 -6.97 24.50
CA GLU A 185 23.08 -8.09 25.21
C GLU A 185 22.29 -8.56 26.45
N THR A 186 21.18 -7.89 26.78
CA THR A 186 20.34 -8.21 27.95
C THR A 186 18.90 -8.41 27.53
N ASP A 187 18.26 -9.49 27.98
CA ASP A 187 16.82 -9.66 27.78
C ASP A 187 16.05 -8.72 28.71
N GLU A 188 15.23 -7.85 28.12
CA GLU A 188 14.39 -6.88 28.85
C GLU A 188 12.94 -7.35 28.83
N GLU A 189 12.53 -8.09 29.88
CA GLU A 189 11.22 -8.77 29.92
C GLU A 189 10.01 -7.82 29.79
N GLU A 190 10.19 -6.52 30.04
CA GLU A 190 9.15 -5.50 29.93
C GLU A 190 9.03 -4.89 28.53
N GLU A 191 10.04 -5.05 27.67
CA GLU A 191 10.00 -4.51 26.31
C GLU A 191 9.25 -5.46 25.36
N PRO A 192 8.35 -4.93 24.51
CA PRO A 192 7.67 -5.75 23.52
C PRO A 192 8.66 -6.27 22.47
N GLN A 193 8.43 -7.48 22.00
CA GLN A 193 9.33 -8.18 21.08
C GLN A 193 8.65 -8.45 19.75
N ILE A 194 9.39 -8.31 18.64
CA ILE A 194 8.95 -8.65 17.29
C ILE A 194 9.97 -9.58 16.62
N LEU A 195 9.48 -10.55 15.86
CA LEU A 195 10.31 -11.50 15.11
C LEU A 195 10.21 -11.24 13.60
N TYR A 196 11.34 -11.07 12.94
CA TYR A 196 11.46 -11.04 11.48
C TYR A 196 12.23 -12.27 11.01
N THR A 197 11.63 -13.06 10.12
CA THR A 197 12.31 -14.22 9.50
C THR A 197 12.31 -14.10 7.98
N ALA A 198 13.27 -14.75 7.34
CA ALA A 198 13.36 -14.83 5.88
C ALA A 198 13.94 -16.19 5.43
N LEU A 199 13.79 -16.49 4.13
CA LEU A 199 14.29 -17.71 3.50
C LEU A 199 13.81 -18.99 4.19
N HIS A 200 12.54 -19.06 4.56
CA HIS A 200 11.89 -20.36 4.80
C HIS A 200 12.01 -21.23 3.53
N HIS A 201 11.85 -20.62 2.35
CA HIS A 201 12.18 -21.22 1.06
C HIS A 201 13.47 -20.61 0.48
N ALA A 202 14.31 -21.47 -0.09
CA ALA A 202 15.65 -21.12 -0.53
C ALA A 202 15.72 -20.31 -1.84
N ARG A 203 14.65 -20.27 -2.64
CA ARG A 203 14.61 -19.55 -3.92
C ARG A 203 14.11 -18.10 -3.80
N GLU A 204 13.99 -17.59 -2.58
CA GLU A 204 13.30 -16.33 -2.26
C GLU A 204 14.27 -15.28 -1.68
N PRO A 205 15.41 -14.98 -2.34
CA PRO A 205 16.46 -14.11 -1.81
C PRO A 205 15.98 -12.69 -1.45
N GLY A 206 14.96 -12.18 -2.15
CA GLY A 206 14.36 -10.88 -1.84
C GLY A 206 13.82 -10.77 -0.41
N SER A 207 13.38 -11.89 0.20
CA SER A 207 12.92 -11.91 1.59
C SER A 207 14.05 -11.56 2.58
N MET A 208 15.27 -12.04 2.33
CA MET A 208 16.45 -11.79 3.16
C MET A 208 17.05 -10.42 2.86
N GLN A 209 17.16 -10.04 1.59
CA GLN A 209 17.78 -8.79 1.19
C GLN A 209 17.09 -7.58 1.82
N GLN A 210 15.75 -7.56 1.84
CA GLN A 210 15.01 -6.47 2.46
C GLN A 210 15.16 -6.42 3.99
N LEU A 211 15.37 -7.57 4.66
CA LEU A 211 15.67 -7.57 6.10
C LEU A 211 17.05 -6.96 6.38
N ILE A 212 18.07 -7.34 5.61
CA ILE A 212 19.41 -6.77 5.77
C ILE A 212 19.39 -5.26 5.48
N TYR A 213 18.66 -4.82 4.45
CA TYR A 213 18.42 -3.40 4.19
C TYR A 213 17.75 -2.71 5.38
N PHE A 214 16.65 -3.28 5.91
CA PHE A 214 15.91 -2.70 7.02
C PHE A 214 16.77 -2.59 8.29
N MET A 215 17.61 -3.59 8.56
CA MET A 215 18.54 -3.55 9.69
C MET A 215 19.58 -2.43 9.56
N TRP A 216 20.20 -2.26 8.39
CA TRP A 216 21.09 -1.11 8.16
C TRP A 216 20.34 0.22 8.32
N TYR A 217 19.12 0.30 7.78
CA TYR A 217 18.29 1.50 7.88
C TYR A 217 18.01 1.88 9.34
N LEU A 218 17.67 0.91 10.19
CA LEU A 218 17.48 1.11 11.63
C LEU A 218 18.76 1.63 12.32
N LEU A 219 19.90 0.97 12.09
CA LEU A 219 21.15 1.27 12.79
C LEU A 219 21.74 2.63 12.38
N GLU A 220 21.72 2.94 11.09
CA GLU A 220 22.32 4.18 10.57
C GLU A 220 21.49 5.42 10.90
N ASN A 221 20.18 5.27 11.09
CA ASN A 221 19.27 6.37 11.37
C ASN A 221 18.90 6.51 12.86
N TYR A 222 19.45 5.68 13.74
CA TYR A 222 19.17 5.72 15.18
C TYR A 222 19.41 7.11 15.81
N ASP A 223 20.51 7.78 15.47
CA ASP A 223 20.85 9.09 16.05
C ASP A 223 20.16 10.28 15.34
N SER A 224 19.64 10.07 14.13
CA SER A 224 19.12 11.14 13.25
C SER A 224 17.61 11.15 13.10
N ASN A 225 16.95 10.01 13.35
CA ASN A 225 15.51 9.85 13.20
C ASN A 225 14.88 9.45 14.55
N GLU A 226 14.13 10.38 15.14
CA GLU A 226 13.50 10.20 16.44
C GLU A 226 12.55 9.01 16.47
N SER A 227 11.80 8.76 15.40
CA SER A 227 10.89 7.60 15.35
C SER A 227 11.64 6.27 15.36
N ILE A 228 12.81 6.18 14.73
CA ILE A 228 13.64 4.97 14.75
C ILE A 228 14.28 4.80 16.12
N LYS A 229 14.77 5.90 16.70
CA LYS A 229 15.29 5.93 18.06
C LYS A 229 14.27 5.38 19.06
N GLN A 230 13.03 5.84 18.97
CA GLN A 230 11.93 5.41 19.82
C GLN A 230 11.60 3.93 19.68
N ILE A 231 11.65 3.38 18.46
CA ILE A 231 11.50 1.94 18.24
C ILE A 231 12.62 1.19 18.96
N ILE A 232 13.89 1.56 18.75
CA ILE A 232 15.04 0.81 19.29
C ILE A 232 15.17 0.96 20.82
N ASP A 233 14.83 2.12 21.38
CA ASP A 233 14.90 2.41 22.82
C ASP A 233 13.74 1.81 23.64
N ASN A 234 12.73 1.22 23.00
CA ASN A 234 11.52 0.74 23.69
C ASN A 234 11.02 -0.61 23.14
N SER A 235 11.83 -1.34 22.37
CA SER A 235 11.44 -2.65 21.84
C SER A 235 12.65 -3.51 21.46
N GLU A 236 12.43 -4.82 21.45
CA GLU A 236 13.43 -5.79 21.00
C GLU A 236 13.05 -6.38 19.63
N LEU A 237 13.85 -6.08 18.60
CA LEU A 237 13.66 -6.58 17.24
C LEU A 237 14.60 -7.77 16.99
N TYR A 238 14.02 -8.95 16.77
CA TYR A 238 14.76 -10.19 16.54
C TYR A 238 14.74 -10.57 15.07
N PHE A 239 15.91 -10.91 14.52
CA PHE A 239 16.06 -11.22 13.09
C PHE A 239 16.67 -12.61 12.88
N VAL A 240 16.01 -13.41 12.04
CA VAL A 240 16.52 -14.68 11.50
C VAL A 240 16.55 -14.56 9.96
N PRO A 241 17.62 -13.98 9.37
CA PRO A 241 17.65 -13.68 7.94
C PRO A 241 17.67 -14.91 7.03
N CYS A 242 17.98 -16.09 7.59
CA CYS A 242 17.97 -17.33 6.82
C CYS A 242 17.54 -18.54 7.67
N VAL A 243 16.28 -18.95 7.52
CA VAL A 243 15.74 -20.16 8.15
C VAL A 243 16.23 -21.44 7.45
N ASN A 244 16.48 -21.38 6.12
CA ASN A 244 16.91 -22.51 5.30
C ASN A 244 18.32 -22.33 4.69
N PRO A 245 19.39 -22.35 5.51
CA PRO A 245 20.74 -22.10 5.01
C PRO A 245 21.24 -23.19 4.05
N ASP A 246 20.88 -24.45 4.29
CA ASP A 246 21.31 -25.56 3.43
C ASP A 246 20.70 -25.46 2.02
N GLY A 247 19.41 -25.11 1.93
CA GLY A 247 18.74 -24.90 0.65
C GLY A 247 19.26 -23.67 -0.07
N TYR A 248 19.52 -22.57 0.65
CA TYR A 248 19.99 -21.32 0.06
C TYR A 248 21.37 -21.49 -0.59
N ILE A 249 22.32 -22.09 0.13
CA ILE A 249 23.66 -22.43 -0.37
C ILE A 249 23.59 -23.40 -1.55
N TYR A 250 22.59 -24.28 -1.59
CA TYR A 250 22.39 -25.13 -2.76
C TYR A 250 22.11 -24.29 -4.02
N ASN A 251 21.23 -23.29 -3.95
CA ASN A 251 21.00 -22.36 -5.08
C ASN A 251 22.26 -21.57 -5.46
N GLU A 252 23.03 -21.08 -4.47
CA GLU A 252 24.32 -20.39 -4.72
C GLU A 252 25.31 -21.27 -5.48
N THR A 253 25.41 -22.53 -5.08
CA THR A 253 26.40 -23.45 -5.66
C THR A 253 25.96 -24.05 -6.99
N SER A 254 24.66 -24.21 -7.21
CA SER A 254 24.11 -24.72 -8.49
C SER A 254 23.98 -23.62 -9.54
N GLU A 255 23.57 -22.42 -9.15
CA GLU A 255 23.29 -21.27 -10.03
C GLU A 255 23.99 -20.00 -9.51
N PRO A 256 25.33 -19.92 -9.60
CA PRO A 256 26.12 -18.83 -9.00
C PRO A 256 25.85 -17.44 -9.61
N SER A 257 25.24 -17.37 -10.80
CA SER A 257 24.79 -16.10 -11.40
C SER A 257 23.33 -15.74 -11.02
N GLY A 258 22.73 -16.49 -10.09
CA GLY A 258 21.34 -16.33 -9.67
C GLY A 258 20.35 -17.13 -10.52
N GLY A 259 19.08 -17.08 -10.13
CA GLY A 259 17.99 -17.80 -10.80
C GLY A 259 17.78 -19.25 -10.30
N GLY A 260 18.37 -19.60 -9.15
CA GLY A 260 18.20 -20.91 -8.52
C GLY A 260 16.77 -21.15 -8.04
N MET A 261 16.17 -22.27 -8.44
CA MET A 261 14.75 -22.59 -8.18
C MET A 261 14.54 -23.62 -7.06
N TRP A 262 15.59 -24.01 -6.33
CA TRP A 262 15.44 -24.92 -5.20
C TRP A 262 14.68 -24.25 -4.06
N ARG A 263 13.58 -24.86 -3.60
CA ARG A 263 12.69 -24.32 -2.58
C ARG A 263 12.99 -24.86 -1.17
N LYS A 264 13.03 -26.19 -1.05
CA LYS A 264 12.98 -26.93 0.22
C LYS A 264 14.29 -26.87 1.00
N ASN A 265 14.36 -27.48 2.18
CA ASN A 265 15.64 -27.77 2.82
C ASN A 265 16.42 -28.87 2.07
N ARG A 266 17.49 -29.43 2.65
CA ARG A 266 18.36 -30.42 2.00
C ARG A 266 18.31 -31.83 2.60
N ARG A 267 17.31 -32.15 3.43
CA ARG A 267 17.17 -33.49 4.04
C ARG A 267 17.16 -34.58 2.97
N ASP A 268 18.07 -35.55 3.13
CA ASP A 268 18.21 -36.73 2.28
C ASP A 268 18.28 -36.44 0.76
N ASN A 269 18.81 -35.27 0.38
CA ASN A 269 18.91 -34.75 -0.99
C ASN A 269 17.59 -34.47 -1.73
N HIS A 270 16.44 -34.72 -1.11
CA HIS A 270 15.13 -34.37 -1.68
C HIS A 270 14.51 -33.16 -0.98
N GLY A 271 14.80 -32.96 0.31
CA GLY A 271 14.29 -31.86 1.11
C GLY A 271 12.83 -32.00 1.56
N VAL A 272 12.52 -31.27 2.62
CA VAL A 272 11.18 -31.01 3.18
C VAL A 272 10.88 -29.52 3.04
N ASP A 273 9.63 -29.19 2.76
CA ASP A 273 9.18 -27.80 2.76
C ASP A 273 9.08 -27.30 4.20
N ASN A 274 9.96 -26.37 4.58
CA ASN A 274 9.98 -25.81 5.92
C ASN A 274 8.65 -25.12 6.25
N ASN A 275 7.93 -24.55 5.28
CA ASN A 275 6.63 -23.92 5.53
C ASN A 275 5.44 -24.89 5.37
N ARG A 276 5.70 -26.20 5.49
CA ARG A 276 4.71 -27.28 5.65
C ARG A 276 5.02 -28.21 6.83
N ASN A 277 6.07 -27.92 7.60
CA ASN A 277 6.58 -28.80 8.65
C ASN A 277 6.22 -28.32 10.07
N TYR A 278 5.44 -27.25 10.22
CA TYR A 278 4.93 -26.82 11.52
C TYR A 278 3.65 -27.59 11.92
N SER A 279 3.31 -27.62 13.21
CA SER A 279 2.03 -28.20 13.69
C SER A 279 1.06 -27.11 14.11
N TYR A 280 -0.23 -27.40 13.91
CA TYR A 280 -1.34 -26.68 14.51
C TYR A 280 -2.46 -27.68 14.86
N VAL A 281 -3.15 -27.40 15.96
CA VAL A 281 -4.29 -28.19 16.45
C VAL A 281 -5.51 -27.28 16.48
N ASP A 282 -6.55 -27.64 15.73
CA ASP A 282 -7.76 -26.83 15.61
C ASP A 282 -8.55 -26.72 16.94
N ASN A 283 -9.56 -25.83 16.94
CA ASN A 283 -10.45 -25.62 18.08
C ASN A 283 -11.26 -26.87 18.51
N ASN A 284 -11.28 -27.92 17.68
CA ASN A 284 -11.92 -29.20 17.98
C ASN A 284 -10.94 -30.24 18.54
N GLY A 285 -9.65 -29.90 18.68
CA GLY A 285 -8.60 -30.79 19.16
C GLY A 285 -8.04 -31.73 18.08
N ASN A 286 -8.22 -31.43 16.79
CA ASN A 286 -7.64 -32.19 15.69
C ASN A 286 -6.33 -31.57 15.21
N GLU A 287 -5.29 -32.38 15.06
CA GLU A 287 -4.06 -31.95 14.39
C GLU A 287 -4.32 -31.78 12.89
N VAL A 288 -4.02 -30.59 12.36
CA VAL A 288 -4.30 -30.24 10.94
C VAL A 288 -3.07 -30.35 10.04
N TRP A 289 -1.90 -30.68 10.59
CA TRP A 289 -0.69 -30.88 9.80
C TRP A 289 -0.92 -31.89 8.66
N ASN A 290 -0.41 -31.55 7.47
CA ASN A 290 -0.49 -32.41 6.27
C ASN A 290 -1.92 -32.75 5.79
N THR A 291 -2.91 -31.90 6.08
CA THR A 291 -4.30 -32.08 5.63
C THR A 291 -4.63 -31.41 4.29
N SER A 292 -3.95 -30.31 3.95
CA SER A 292 -4.17 -29.52 2.74
C SER A 292 -2.87 -28.88 2.23
N GLY A 293 -2.79 -28.62 0.93
CA GLY A 293 -1.65 -27.87 0.34
C GLY A 293 -0.29 -28.58 0.41
N THR A 294 -0.26 -29.88 0.70
CA THR A 294 0.96 -30.68 0.88
C THR A 294 1.11 -31.77 -0.19
N SER A 295 2.34 -32.22 -0.41
CA SER A 295 2.65 -33.38 -1.23
C SER A 295 2.94 -34.60 -0.38
N SER A 296 2.43 -35.77 -0.77
CA SER A 296 2.82 -37.07 -0.19
C SER A 296 4.08 -37.67 -0.83
N SER A 297 4.58 -37.06 -1.91
CA SER A 297 5.82 -37.47 -2.57
C SER A 297 7.00 -36.73 -1.96
N PRO A 298 8.07 -37.42 -1.49
CA PRO A 298 9.29 -36.76 -1.01
C PRO A 298 9.94 -35.81 -2.02
N ASN A 299 9.70 -36.04 -3.32
CA ASN A 299 10.21 -35.19 -4.40
C ASN A 299 9.29 -34.00 -4.72
N GLY A 300 8.08 -33.93 -4.14
CA GLY A 300 7.19 -32.80 -4.31
C GLY A 300 7.71 -31.54 -3.62
N ASN A 301 7.45 -30.36 -4.21
CA ASN A 301 7.90 -29.07 -3.68
C ASN A 301 7.26 -28.70 -2.34
N THR A 302 6.05 -29.21 -2.05
CA THR A 302 5.33 -29.00 -0.78
C THR A 302 5.31 -30.25 0.11
N TYR A 303 6.35 -31.09 0.02
CA TYR A 303 6.46 -32.28 0.88
C TYR A 303 6.60 -31.86 2.34
N ALA A 304 5.64 -32.27 3.19
CA ALA A 304 5.51 -31.80 4.57
C ALA A 304 6.48 -32.43 5.57
N GLY A 305 7.19 -33.50 5.17
CA GLY A 305 8.03 -34.29 6.07
C GLY A 305 7.33 -35.55 6.59
N ASP A 306 8.04 -36.27 7.47
CA ASP A 306 7.57 -37.54 8.04
C ASP A 306 6.59 -37.35 9.22
N GLU A 307 6.75 -36.23 9.94
CA GLU A 307 5.96 -35.80 11.09
C GLU A 307 6.14 -34.27 11.27
N PRO A 308 5.24 -33.56 11.97
CA PRO A 308 5.47 -32.14 12.26
C PRO A 308 6.75 -31.96 13.08
N PHE A 309 7.47 -30.87 12.82
CA PHE A 309 8.77 -30.54 13.39
C PHE A 309 9.85 -31.62 13.16
N SER A 310 9.73 -32.40 12.07
CA SER A 310 10.78 -33.35 11.65
C SER A 310 12.07 -32.66 11.22
N GLU A 311 12.00 -31.41 10.78
CA GLU A 311 13.16 -30.64 10.31
C GLU A 311 13.84 -29.85 11.45
N ALA A 312 15.16 -29.74 11.38
CA ALA A 312 15.95 -29.10 12.44
C ALA A 312 15.77 -27.57 12.44
N GLU A 313 15.56 -27.01 11.25
CA GLU A 313 15.20 -25.63 10.99
C GLU A 313 13.90 -25.27 11.74
N ASN A 314 12.83 -26.05 11.53
CA ASN A 314 11.54 -25.86 12.19
C ASN A 314 11.61 -26.03 13.72
N ARG A 315 12.39 -27.00 14.23
CA ARG A 315 12.61 -27.13 15.67
C ARG A 315 13.36 -25.93 16.26
N ALA A 316 14.31 -25.37 15.53
CA ALA A 316 15.03 -24.17 15.96
C ALA A 316 14.07 -22.96 16.05
N VAL A 317 13.24 -22.74 15.04
CA VAL A 317 12.21 -21.67 15.04
C VAL A 317 11.21 -21.89 16.19
N ARG A 318 10.72 -23.13 16.38
CA ARG A 318 9.86 -23.48 17.51
C ARG A 318 10.50 -23.12 18.84
N TYR A 319 11.76 -23.53 19.05
CA TYR A 319 12.50 -23.22 20.27
C TYR A 319 12.59 -21.71 20.50
N LEU A 320 12.91 -20.92 19.46
CA LEU A 320 12.97 -19.46 19.56
C LEU A 320 11.63 -18.87 19.99
N VAL A 321 10.56 -19.21 19.27
CA VAL A 321 9.18 -18.75 19.53
C VAL A 321 8.69 -19.14 20.93
N GLU A 322 9.05 -20.32 21.42
CA GLU A 322 8.69 -20.77 22.78
C GLU A 322 9.57 -20.18 23.88
N SER A 323 10.72 -19.57 23.53
CA SER A 323 11.69 -19.00 24.48
C SER A 323 11.60 -17.48 24.66
N LYS A 324 10.75 -16.82 23.86
CA LYS A 324 10.61 -15.37 23.77
C LYS A 324 9.13 -14.97 23.83
N ASN A 325 8.85 -13.71 24.12
CA ASN A 325 7.50 -13.16 24.25
C ASN A 325 7.16 -12.24 23.08
N PHE A 326 7.20 -12.79 21.86
CA PHE A 326 6.87 -12.03 20.66
C PHE A 326 5.40 -11.60 20.66
N LYS A 327 5.14 -10.36 20.26
CA LYS A 327 3.78 -9.83 20.04
C LYS A 327 3.36 -9.97 18.58
N LEU A 328 4.31 -9.77 17.67
CA LEU A 328 4.13 -9.86 16.22
C LEU A 328 5.28 -10.65 15.59
N ALA A 329 5.01 -11.34 14.49
CA ALA A 329 6.03 -11.96 13.66
C ALA A 329 5.78 -11.72 12.17
N LEU A 330 6.82 -11.38 11.41
CA LEU A 330 6.79 -11.29 9.95
C LEU A 330 7.67 -12.38 9.34
N ASN A 331 7.02 -13.36 8.71
CA ASN A 331 7.68 -14.45 8.00
C ASN A 331 7.80 -14.08 6.52
N ASN A 332 8.92 -13.46 6.15
CA ASN A 332 9.09 -12.86 4.82
C ASN A 332 9.35 -13.93 3.76
N HIS A 333 8.59 -13.84 2.68
CA HIS A 333 8.61 -14.72 1.52
C HIS A 333 8.69 -13.89 0.22
N THR A 334 8.97 -14.54 -0.90
CA THR A 334 8.71 -13.98 -2.24
C THR A 334 8.01 -15.05 -3.08
N TYR A 335 7.04 -14.76 -3.93
CA TYR A 335 6.56 -13.46 -4.37
C TYR A 335 5.02 -13.47 -4.48
N GLY A 336 4.41 -12.28 -4.49
CA GLY A 336 2.97 -12.14 -4.64
C GLY A 336 2.44 -10.71 -4.56
N ASN A 337 3.20 -9.77 -4.00
CA ASN A 337 2.71 -8.48 -3.51
C ASN A 337 1.52 -8.67 -2.56
N LEU A 338 1.67 -9.58 -1.58
CA LEU A 338 0.61 -9.91 -0.62
C LEU A 338 1.12 -9.78 0.82
N LEU A 339 0.20 -9.53 1.74
CA LEU A 339 0.38 -9.79 3.18
C LEU A 339 -0.63 -10.85 3.60
N LEU A 340 -0.15 -12.06 3.86
CA LEU A 340 -0.99 -13.18 4.28
C LEU A 340 -1.13 -13.19 5.80
N TYR A 341 -2.31 -13.56 6.29
CA TYR A 341 -2.54 -13.79 7.72
C TYR A 341 -3.38 -15.07 7.98
N PRO A 342 -3.30 -15.66 9.19
CA PRO A 342 -3.98 -16.91 9.52
C PRO A 342 -5.51 -16.90 9.37
N TYR A 343 -6.17 -18.06 9.24
CA TYR A 343 -5.54 -19.38 9.13
C TYR A 343 -5.28 -19.79 7.67
N GLY A 344 -4.19 -20.52 7.44
CA GLY A 344 -3.80 -21.09 6.15
C GLY A 344 -4.34 -22.50 5.90
N TYR A 345 -4.59 -23.30 6.94
CA TYR A 345 -4.86 -24.74 6.75
C TYR A 345 -6.16 -25.11 6.00
N ASP A 346 -7.22 -24.29 6.02
CA ASP A 346 -8.46 -24.55 5.28
C ASP A 346 -9.26 -23.26 5.03
N TYR A 347 -10.14 -23.27 4.04
CA TYR A 347 -10.99 -22.13 3.71
C TYR A 347 -12.01 -21.83 4.82
N ASN A 348 -12.38 -20.55 4.93
CA ASN A 348 -13.39 -20.06 5.89
C ASN A 348 -13.07 -20.44 7.35
N GLN A 349 -11.79 -20.41 7.70
CA GLN A 349 -11.30 -20.58 9.07
C GLN A 349 -10.72 -19.24 9.56
N PRO A 350 -11.56 -18.21 9.80
CA PRO A 350 -11.07 -16.97 10.39
C PRO A 350 -10.56 -17.25 11.81
N THR A 351 -9.58 -16.46 12.25
CA THR A 351 -9.12 -16.52 13.62
C THR A 351 -10.14 -15.90 14.58
N ASP A 352 -10.00 -16.17 15.89
CA ASP A 352 -10.79 -15.46 16.90
C ASP A 352 -10.51 -13.94 16.91
N ASP A 353 -9.37 -13.50 16.38
CA ASP A 353 -8.92 -12.11 16.26
C ASP A 353 -8.97 -11.58 14.81
N ASP A 354 -9.84 -12.14 13.95
CA ASP A 354 -9.87 -11.82 12.52
C ASP A 354 -10.11 -10.33 12.22
N GLU A 355 -10.95 -9.66 13.02
CA GLU A 355 -11.17 -8.20 12.90
C GLU A 355 -9.88 -7.41 13.18
N ILE A 356 -9.06 -7.86 14.14
CA ILE A 356 -7.76 -7.25 14.44
C ILE A 356 -6.80 -7.51 13.28
N TYR A 357 -6.74 -8.74 12.76
CA TYR A 357 -5.90 -9.06 11.60
C TYR A 357 -6.26 -8.22 10.38
N GLN A 358 -7.54 -8.10 10.03
CA GLN A 358 -7.98 -7.26 8.91
C GLN A 358 -7.54 -5.81 9.09
N PHE A 359 -7.66 -5.28 10.30
CA PHE A 359 -7.24 -3.91 10.61
C PHE A 359 -5.72 -3.73 10.49
N ILE A 360 -4.93 -4.48 11.25
CA ILE A 360 -3.47 -4.30 11.29
C ILE A 360 -2.85 -4.60 9.92
N SER A 361 -3.35 -5.61 9.21
CA SER A 361 -2.80 -5.96 7.89
C SER A 361 -3.11 -4.90 6.84
N SER A 362 -4.28 -4.24 6.91
CA SER A 362 -4.60 -3.12 6.01
C SER A 362 -3.70 -1.91 6.25
N GLU A 363 -3.38 -1.61 7.51
CA GLU A 363 -2.45 -0.53 7.86
C GLU A 363 -1.02 -0.84 7.40
N LEU A 364 -0.57 -2.09 7.58
CA LEU A 364 0.77 -2.54 7.19
C LEU A 364 1.04 -2.48 5.67
N VAL A 365 0.01 -2.65 4.84
CA VAL A 365 0.15 -2.61 3.36
C VAL A 365 -0.21 -1.26 2.73
N SER A 366 -0.57 -0.27 3.55
CA SER A 366 -1.11 1.02 3.11
C SER A 366 -0.20 1.79 2.11
N GLU A 367 1.11 1.54 2.14
CA GLU A 367 2.11 2.27 1.34
C GLU A 367 2.91 1.41 0.33
N ASN A 368 2.66 0.09 0.24
CA ASN A 368 3.50 -0.81 -0.59
C ASN A 368 2.75 -1.55 -1.72
N ASN A 369 1.50 -1.18 -1.99
CA ASN A 369 0.62 -1.77 -3.01
C ASN A 369 0.33 -3.27 -2.80
N TYR A 370 0.48 -3.79 -1.58
CA TYR A 370 0.20 -5.20 -1.32
C TYR A 370 -1.29 -5.39 -1.01
N GLU A 371 -1.84 -6.53 -1.42
CA GLU A 371 -3.17 -6.94 -0.94
C GLU A 371 -2.99 -7.75 0.36
N ASN A 372 -3.77 -7.44 1.39
CA ASN A 372 -3.86 -8.26 2.59
C ASN A 372 -5.01 -9.28 2.46
N ILE A 373 -4.72 -10.56 2.66
CA ILE A 373 -5.71 -11.64 2.55
C ILE A 373 -5.48 -12.73 3.59
N ILE A 374 -6.54 -13.46 3.93
CA ILE A 374 -6.40 -14.72 4.68
C ILE A 374 -5.55 -15.67 3.83
N SER A 375 -4.55 -16.31 4.43
CA SER A 375 -3.60 -17.18 3.72
C SER A 375 -4.29 -18.27 2.91
N ALA A 376 -5.38 -18.85 3.43
CA ALA A 376 -6.16 -19.87 2.72
C ALA A 376 -6.83 -19.37 1.41
N ASP A 377 -7.08 -18.06 1.27
CA ASP A 377 -7.68 -17.47 0.07
C ASP A 377 -6.70 -17.40 -1.12
N LEU A 378 -5.38 -17.41 -0.85
CA LEU A 378 -4.38 -17.72 -1.87
C LEU A 378 -4.55 -19.19 -2.28
N TYR A 379 -4.41 -20.09 -1.31
CA TYR A 379 -4.75 -21.51 -1.35
C TYR A 379 -4.59 -22.13 0.06
N PRO A 380 -5.33 -23.20 0.41
CA PRO A 380 -5.13 -23.89 1.68
C PRO A 380 -3.75 -24.53 1.77
N ALA A 381 -3.03 -24.21 2.83
CA ALA A 381 -1.69 -24.66 3.14
C ALA A 381 -1.62 -25.09 4.61
N ALA A 382 -1.57 -26.39 4.89
CA ALA A 382 -1.40 -26.86 6.26
C ALA A 382 0.08 -26.94 6.68
N GLY A 383 0.37 -26.53 7.92
CA GLY A 383 1.69 -26.66 8.53
C GLY A 383 2.64 -25.49 8.22
N ASP A 384 2.08 -24.31 7.97
CA ASP A 384 2.82 -23.05 7.84
C ASP A 384 3.20 -22.46 9.22
N SER A 385 4.10 -21.47 9.19
CA SER A 385 4.62 -20.78 10.38
C SER A 385 3.55 -19.99 11.11
N ASP A 386 2.62 -19.37 10.39
CA ASP A 386 1.74 -18.34 10.93
C ASP A 386 0.62 -18.99 11.76
N ASP A 387 0.06 -20.08 11.24
CA ASP A 387 -0.90 -20.94 11.93
C ASP A 387 -0.31 -21.48 13.25
N PHE A 388 0.96 -21.91 13.23
CA PHE A 388 1.69 -22.37 14.41
C PHE A 388 1.90 -21.23 15.43
N MET A 389 2.45 -20.10 14.98
CA MET A 389 2.81 -18.98 15.85
C MET A 389 1.58 -18.35 16.51
N TYR A 390 0.47 -18.24 15.79
CA TYR A 390 -0.78 -17.72 16.35
C TYR A 390 -1.53 -18.75 17.20
N GLY A 391 -1.73 -19.98 16.67
CA GLY A 391 -2.71 -20.92 17.21
C GLY A 391 -2.17 -21.95 18.21
N MET A 392 -0.88 -22.31 18.17
CA MET A 392 -0.32 -23.35 19.04
C MET A 392 0.27 -22.78 20.34
N LEU A 393 -0.58 -22.57 21.36
CA LEU A 393 -0.22 -21.88 22.61
C LEU A 393 0.41 -22.77 23.70
N ILE A 394 0.36 -24.10 23.53
CA ILE A 394 1.00 -25.05 24.45
C ILE A 394 2.38 -25.42 23.91
N THR A 395 3.42 -25.09 24.66
CA THR A 395 4.82 -25.31 24.29
C THR A 395 5.21 -26.80 24.35
N GLU A 396 6.37 -27.17 23.79
CA GLU A 396 6.89 -28.55 23.87
C GLU A 396 7.04 -29.04 25.32
N ASN A 397 7.34 -28.12 26.24
CA ASN A 397 7.49 -28.38 27.66
C ASN A 397 6.17 -28.27 28.45
N ASN A 398 5.02 -28.23 27.76
CA ASN A 398 3.69 -28.16 28.33
C ASN A 398 3.47 -26.90 29.21
N GLN A 399 4.07 -25.78 28.80
CA GLN A 399 3.79 -24.44 29.33
C GLN A 399 2.82 -23.72 28.38
N THR A 400 2.26 -22.61 28.84
CA THR A 400 1.40 -21.74 28.01
C THR A 400 2.19 -20.50 27.62
N ARG A 401 2.13 -20.13 26.34
CA ARG A 401 2.64 -18.86 25.80
C ARG A 401 1.49 -17.99 25.29
N GLU A 402 1.76 -16.72 25.06
CA GLU A 402 0.83 -15.81 24.41
C GLU A 402 0.74 -16.08 22.90
N LYS A 403 -0.37 -15.63 22.30
CA LYS A 403 -0.54 -15.63 20.84
C LYS A 403 0.45 -14.65 20.22
N ILE A 404 0.96 -14.98 19.04
CA ILE A 404 1.79 -14.09 18.23
C ILE A 404 0.96 -13.73 17.00
N PHE A 405 0.79 -12.45 16.72
CA PHE A 405 0.18 -12.01 15.47
C PHE A 405 1.18 -12.22 14.34
N ALA A 406 1.18 -13.41 13.75
CA ALA A 406 2.11 -13.80 12.71
C ALA A 406 1.49 -13.56 11.33
N MET A 407 2.27 -12.96 10.42
CA MET A 407 1.86 -12.65 9.06
C MET A 407 3.00 -12.91 8.08
N THR A 408 2.68 -13.17 6.82
CA THR A 408 3.63 -13.48 5.76
C THR A 408 3.58 -12.43 4.65
N PRO A 409 4.57 -11.52 4.56
CA PRO A 409 4.78 -10.71 3.37
C PRO A 409 5.28 -11.57 2.20
N GLU A 410 4.55 -11.58 1.08
CA GLU A 410 4.95 -12.19 -0.20
C GLU A 410 5.52 -11.11 -1.12
N ILE A 411 6.82 -10.87 -1.01
CA ILE A 411 7.45 -9.64 -1.50
C ILE A 411 7.71 -9.68 -3.01
N GLY A 412 7.30 -8.61 -3.70
CA GLY A 412 7.55 -8.41 -5.12
C GLY A 412 6.74 -9.34 -6.03
N SER A 413 7.10 -9.33 -7.33
CA SER A 413 6.38 -10.04 -8.40
C SER A 413 7.15 -11.21 -9.02
N SER A 414 8.35 -11.51 -8.53
CA SER A 414 9.16 -12.64 -8.98
C SER A 414 10.15 -13.09 -7.92
N PHE A 415 10.56 -14.36 -7.96
CA PHE A 415 11.59 -14.91 -7.08
C PHE A 415 12.96 -14.22 -7.24
N TRP A 416 13.31 -13.90 -8.48
CA TRP A 416 14.61 -13.33 -8.86
C TRP A 416 14.39 -12.07 -9.68
N PRO A 417 13.93 -10.94 -9.08
CA PRO A 417 13.71 -9.67 -9.78
C PRO A 417 14.98 -9.17 -10.48
N GLN A 418 14.84 -8.16 -11.34
CA GLN A 418 16.02 -7.56 -11.94
C GLN A 418 16.86 -6.89 -10.84
N SER A 419 18.17 -7.09 -10.89
CA SER A 419 19.09 -6.55 -9.86
C SER A 419 18.90 -5.06 -9.59
N SER A 420 18.66 -4.27 -10.64
CA SER A 420 18.44 -2.83 -10.54
C SER A 420 17.20 -2.40 -9.72
N THR A 421 16.21 -3.28 -9.56
CA THR A 421 14.94 -3.02 -8.84
C THR A 421 14.94 -3.56 -7.41
N ILE A 422 16.01 -4.26 -6.98
CA ILE A 422 16.08 -4.85 -5.63
C ILE A 422 16.02 -3.77 -4.56
N GLU A 423 16.71 -2.65 -4.77
CA GLU A 423 16.70 -1.50 -3.87
C GLU A 423 15.28 -0.94 -3.67
N ASP A 424 14.53 -0.73 -4.76
CA ASP A 424 13.16 -0.22 -4.71
C ASP A 424 12.23 -1.20 -3.98
N LEU A 425 12.44 -2.51 -4.18
CA LEU A 425 11.72 -3.54 -3.43
C LEU A 425 12.03 -3.48 -1.92
N CYS A 426 13.29 -3.25 -1.55
CA CYS A 426 13.66 -3.10 -0.14
C CYS A 426 13.05 -1.83 0.47
N LYS A 427 13.10 -0.70 -0.25
CA LYS A 427 12.47 0.56 0.15
C LYS A 427 10.97 0.42 0.35
N GLY A 428 10.29 -0.28 -0.56
CA GLY A 428 8.86 -0.55 -0.47
C GLY A 428 8.46 -1.35 0.79
N MET A 429 9.38 -2.05 1.45
CA MET A 429 9.11 -2.78 2.68
C MET A 429 9.37 -1.99 3.96
N LEU A 430 10.01 -0.82 3.89
CA LEU A 430 10.38 -0.05 5.08
C LEU A 430 9.18 0.39 5.90
N ASN A 431 8.14 0.95 5.26
CA ASN A 431 6.97 1.40 5.99
C ASN A 431 6.25 0.24 6.70
N LEU A 432 6.08 -0.90 6.02
CA LEU A 432 5.51 -2.11 6.60
C LEU A 432 6.32 -2.57 7.82
N ASN A 433 7.65 -2.67 7.69
CA ASN A 433 8.52 -3.14 8.77
C ASN A 433 8.56 -2.18 9.97
N LEU A 434 8.65 -0.87 9.72
CA LEU A 434 8.64 0.17 10.77
C LEU A 434 7.29 0.21 11.48
N THR A 435 6.20 0.18 10.73
CA THR A 435 4.85 0.18 11.28
C THR A 435 4.61 -1.06 12.14
N ALA A 436 5.05 -2.24 11.69
CA ALA A 436 5.01 -3.46 12.48
C ALA A 436 5.81 -3.35 13.80
N ALA A 437 7.00 -2.75 13.77
CA ALA A 437 7.80 -2.51 14.97
C ALA A 437 7.15 -1.50 15.93
N LYS A 438 6.39 -0.53 15.43
CA LYS A 438 5.61 0.38 16.28
C LYS A 438 4.39 -0.30 16.89
N MET A 439 3.69 -1.14 16.12
CA MET A 439 2.45 -1.82 16.53
C MET A 439 2.61 -2.78 17.71
N ILE A 440 3.82 -3.26 18.00
CA ILE A 440 4.03 -4.11 19.18
C ILE A 440 4.01 -3.33 20.50
N GLY A 441 4.12 -1.99 20.47
CA GLY A 441 4.00 -1.12 21.65
C GLY A 441 2.64 -0.44 21.78
N ASN A 442 2.53 0.51 22.71
CA ASN A 442 1.37 1.41 22.80
C ASN A 442 1.49 2.49 21.72
N TYR A 443 0.93 2.23 20.54
CA TYR A 443 1.06 3.12 19.38
C TYR A 443 -0.28 3.61 18.88
N ALA A 444 -0.34 4.87 18.46
CA ALA A 444 -1.50 5.45 17.81
C ALA A 444 -1.07 6.43 16.72
N LYS A 445 -1.85 6.49 15.66
CA LYS A 445 -1.71 7.48 14.60
C LYS A 445 -2.56 8.70 14.99
N LEU A 446 -1.95 9.89 14.96
CA LEU A 446 -2.67 11.14 15.11
C LEU A 446 -2.68 11.87 13.77
N GLU A 447 -3.86 12.32 13.34
CA GLU A 447 -4.03 13.09 12.11
C GLU A 447 -4.67 14.44 12.45
N ASP A 448 -4.11 15.51 11.90
CA ASP A 448 -4.71 16.84 11.98
C ASP A 448 -5.81 16.95 10.92
N ASN A 449 -7.05 17.17 11.39
CA ASN A 449 -8.23 17.35 10.55
C ASN A 449 -8.60 18.84 10.41
N THR A 450 -7.72 19.71 10.88
CA THR A 450 -7.95 21.15 10.87
C THR A 450 -7.79 21.67 9.45
N SER A 451 -8.72 22.52 9.03
CA SER A 451 -8.59 23.26 7.77
C SER A 451 -7.20 23.89 7.66
N ASN A 452 -6.56 23.72 6.50
CA ASN A 452 -5.28 24.36 6.17
C ASN A 452 -5.32 25.90 6.32
N PHE A 453 -6.53 26.47 6.39
CA PHE A 453 -6.75 27.90 6.53
C PHE A 453 -7.55 28.26 7.77
N ILE A 454 -7.05 29.28 8.46
CA ILE A 454 -7.65 29.83 9.68
C ILE A 454 -8.08 31.27 9.41
N SER A 455 -9.38 31.53 9.47
CA SER A 455 -9.95 32.86 9.19
C SER A 455 -10.33 33.66 10.45
N SER A 456 -10.13 33.08 11.64
CA SER A 456 -10.50 33.67 12.91
C SER A 456 -9.33 33.68 13.89
N LEU A 457 -9.27 34.71 14.75
CA LEU A 457 -8.27 34.79 15.82
C LEU A 457 -8.44 33.69 16.89
N ASN A 458 -9.57 33.00 16.92
CA ASN A 458 -9.78 31.81 17.75
C ASN A 458 -10.34 30.72 16.86
N PHE A 459 -9.72 29.54 16.88
CA PHE A 459 -10.13 28.40 16.08
C PHE A 459 -9.94 27.11 16.87
N GLN A 460 -10.57 26.04 16.38
CA GLN A 460 -10.39 24.70 16.90
C GLN A 460 -9.41 23.96 16.00
N SER A 461 -8.38 23.38 16.61
CA SER A 461 -7.44 22.49 15.96
C SER A 461 -7.99 21.07 16.12
N ASP A 462 -8.79 20.64 15.16
CA ASP A 462 -9.45 19.34 15.13
C ASP A 462 -8.44 18.25 14.78
N PHE A 463 -8.47 17.14 15.52
CA PHE A 463 -7.63 15.98 15.24
C PHE A 463 -8.39 14.67 15.45
N SER A 464 -7.91 13.62 14.79
CA SER A 464 -8.28 12.23 15.07
C SER A 464 -7.08 11.50 15.65
N ILE A 465 -7.35 10.59 16.57
CA ILE A 465 -6.39 9.61 17.04
C ILE A 465 -6.95 8.21 16.80
N GLN A 466 -6.13 7.34 16.22
CA GLN A 466 -6.46 5.95 15.96
C GLN A 466 -5.43 5.03 16.61
N ARG A 467 -5.87 4.13 17.48
CA ARG A 467 -4.98 3.15 18.12
C ARG A 467 -4.54 2.09 17.11
N LEU A 468 -3.23 1.90 16.99
CA LEU A 468 -2.60 0.87 16.15
C LEU A 468 -1.87 -0.20 16.98
N GLY A 469 -1.49 0.12 18.21
CA GLY A 469 -0.78 -0.78 19.12
C GLY A 469 -1.59 -2.02 19.50
N ILE A 470 -0.99 -3.19 19.32
CA ILE A 470 -1.54 -4.52 19.60
C ILE A 470 -1.34 -4.92 21.08
N SER A 471 -0.40 -4.26 21.77
CA SER A 471 -0.14 -4.42 23.21
C SER A 471 -1.00 -3.47 24.07
N ASP A 472 -0.76 -3.42 25.38
CA ASP A 472 -1.68 -2.99 26.46
C ASP A 472 -2.48 -1.67 26.28
N ASP A 473 -3.59 -1.61 27.03
CA ASP A 473 -4.59 -0.53 27.17
C ASP A 473 -4.04 0.67 27.97
N GLU A 474 -3.08 1.40 27.42
CA GLU A 474 -2.53 2.60 28.07
C GLU A 474 -3.16 3.90 27.52
N GLU A 475 -3.21 4.95 28.35
CA GLU A 475 -3.79 6.24 27.95
C GLU A 475 -2.81 7.02 27.05
N PHE A 476 -3.35 7.71 26.05
CA PHE A 476 -2.59 8.68 25.26
C PHE A 476 -2.80 10.09 25.81
N LEU A 477 -1.71 10.82 26.06
CA LEU A 477 -1.76 12.22 26.44
C LEU A 477 -1.34 13.08 25.25
N ILE A 478 -2.27 13.92 24.78
CA ILE A 478 -2.07 14.76 23.60
C ILE A 478 -1.94 16.20 24.07
N SER A 479 -0.96 16.94 23.53
CA SER A 479 -0.82 18.37 23.76
C SER A 479 -0.37 19.10 22.50
N ILE A 480 -0.39 20.43 22.52
CA ILE A 480 0.11 21.25 21.43
C ILE A 480 1.23 22.15 21.94
N ILE A 481 2.35 22.17 21.21
CA ILE A 481 3.44 23.12 21.39
C ILE A 481 3.36 24.19 20.29
N PRO A 482 3.11 25.47 20.64
CA PRO A 482 3.20 26.56 19.67
C PRO A 482 4.63 26.72 19.13
N VAL A 483 4.78 26.77 17.80
CA VAL A 483 6.07 27.02 17.13
C VAL A 483 6.14 28.45 16.60
N SER A 484 5.08 28.93 15.95
CA SER A 484 5.00 30.31 15.47
C SER A 484 4.67 31.30 16.59
N SER A 485 5.30 32.48 16.57
CA SER A 485 5.07 33.53 17.57
C SER A 485 3.70 34.20 17.47
N ASN A 486 2.90 33.88 16.46
CA ASN A 486 1.55 34.39 16.28
C ASN A 486 0.49 33.65 17.12
N ILE A 487 0.84 32.52 17.73
CA ILE A 487 -0.01 31.80 18.68
C ILE A 487 0.17 32.41 20.09
N SER A 488 -0.93 32.81 20.71
CA SER A 488 -0.96 33.46 22.03
C SER A 488 -1.37 32.53 23.17
N ASN A 489 -2.23 31.55 22.89
CA ASN A 489 -2.71 30.58 23.87
C ASN A 489 -3.16 29.30 23.18
N VAL A 490 -3.02 28.17 23.88
CA VAL A 490 -3.58 26.87 23.51
C VAL A 490 -4.29 26.26 24.73
N SER A 491 -5.34 25.47 24.52
CA SER A 491 -6.01 24.73 25.59
C SER A 491 -5.10 23.70 26.27
N SER A 492 -5.54 23.18 27.41
CA SER A 492 -4.81 22.13 28.15
C SER A 492 -4.74 20.82 27.37
N SER A 493 -3.79 19.97 27.73
CA SER A 493 -3.65 18.60 27.21
C SER A 493 -4.93 17.79 27.34
N ILE A 494 -5.16 16.89 26.38
CA ILE A 494 -6.30 15.98 26.31
C ILE A 494 -5.80 14.57 26.63
N SER A 495 -6.48 13.87 27.53
CA SER A 495 -6.20 12.46 27.82
C SER A 495 -7.23 11.61 27.10
N VAL A 496 -6.77 10.64 26.32
CA VAL A 496 -7.61 9.70 25.61
C VAL A 496 -7.42 8.32 26.24
N SER A 497 -8.43 7.87 26.98
CA SER A 497 -8.45 6.54 27.59
C SER A 497 -8.80 5.48 26.55
N SER A 498 -8.08 4.36 26.59
CA SER A 498 -8.06 3.24 25.65
C SER A 498 -9.28 3.07 24.75
N ALA A 499 -9.04 3.42 23.49
CA ALA A 499 -9.83 3.02 22.36
C ALA A 499 -9.57 1.53 22.05
N GLN A 500 -10.56 0.82 21.52
CA GLN A 500 -10.30 -0.50 20.90
C GLN A 500 -9.28 -0.33 19.76
N ILE A 501 -8.51 -1.39 19.44
CA ILE A 501 -7.62 -1.35 18.27
C ILE A 501 -8.42 -0.93 17.04
N GLY A 502 -7.92 0.08 16.32
CA GLY A 502 -8.56 0.67 15.14
C GLY A 502 -9.69 1.66 15.39
N GLU A 503 -10.12 1.87 16.64
CA GLU A 503 -11.10 2.90 16.98
C GLU A 503 -10.51 4.30 16.74
N ILE A 504 -11.28 5.14 16.05
CA ILE A 504 -10.94 6.54 15.78
C ILE A 504 -11.70 7.44 16.76
N ILE A 505 -10.95 8.22 17.53
CA ILE A 505 -11.49 9.22 18.44
C ILE A 505 -11.18 10.60 17.87
N ASN A 506 -12.20 11.46 17.78
CA ASN A 506 -12.04 12.83 17.32
C ASN A 506 -12.15 13.79 18.51
N ASP A 507 -11.25 14.75 18.60
CA ASP A 507 -11.29 15.83 19.60
C ASP A 507 -10.63 17.10 19.03
N SER A 508 -10.58 18.18 19.80
CA SER A 508 -9.97 19.42 19.35
C SER A 508 -9.35 20.29 20.43
N PHE A 509 -8.32 21.04 20.05
CA PHE A 509 -7.71 22.07 20.90
C PHE A 509 -8.20 23.45 20.53
N ASP A 510 -8.49 24.29 21.53
CA ASP A 510 -8.76 25.71 21.29
C ASP A 510 -7.44 26.47 21.15
N ILE A 511 -7.20 27.11 20.01
CA ILE A 511 -6.02 27.94 19.73
C ILE A 511 -6.44 29.41 19.55
N SER A 512 -5.73 30.31 20.23
CA SER A 512 -5.91 31.76 20.10
C SER A 512 -4.68 32.41 19.47
N LEU A 513 -4.88 33.18 18.40
CA LEU A 513 -3.86 33.94 17.69
C LEU A 513 -3.78 35.39 18.21
N ASN A 514 -2.63 36.02 18.05
CA ASN A 514 -2.45 37.43 18.39
C ASN A 514 -3.01 38.37 17.31
N GLU A 515 -3.46 39.56 17.73
CA GLU A 515 -4.09 40.55 16.84
C GLU A 515 -3.15 41.12 15.75
N SER A 516 -1.85 40.82 15.82
CA SER A 516 -0.85 41.26 14.85
C SER A 516 -0.73 40.37 13.62
N ILE A 517 -1.35 39.19 13.63
CA ILE A 517 -1.31 38.25 12.51
C ILE A 517 -1.96 38.86 11.26
N VAL A 518 -1.32 38.69 10.11
CA VAL A 518 -1.81 39.20 8.82
C VAL A 518 -2.15 38.05 7.88
N GLU A 519 -3.05 38.28 6.93
CA GLU A 519 -3.40 37.28 5.92
C GLU A 519 -2.14 36.84 5.16
N GLY A 520 -1.97 35.53 5.00
CA GLY A 520 -0.78 34.89 4.46
C GLY A 520 0.25 34.43 5.50
N ASP A 521 0.13 34.81 6.78
CA ASP A 521 1.05 34.35 7.83
C ASP A 521 0.88 32.84 8.11
N ASN A 522 2.00 32.12 8.23
CA ASN A 522 1.99 30.73 8.69
C ASN A 522 1.73 30.66 10.21
N ILE A 523 0.79 29.81 10.60
CA ILE A 523 0.52 29.38 11.97
C ILE A 523 1.11 27.98 12.10
N ILE A 524 2.16 27.83 12.89
CA ILE A 524 2.90 26.57 13.03
C ILE A 524 2.80 26.11 14.47
N TYR A 525 2.37 24.87 14.68
CA TYR A 525 2.32 24.22 15.97
C TYR A 525 2.61 22.73 15.83
N LYS A 526 3.00 22.09 16.92
CA LYS A 526 3.22 20.64 16.96
C LYS A 526 2.18 19.98 17.84
N TYR A 527 1.52 18.95 17.34
CA TYR A 527 0.91 17.96 18.23
C TYR A 527 2.03 17.17 18.89
N VAL A 528 1.86 16.89 20.18
CA VAL A 528 2.72 15.99 20.95
C VAL A 528 1.83 14.88 21.44
N LEU A 529 2.01 13.68 20.88
CA LEU A 529 1.35 12.46 21.28
C LEU A 529 2.28 11.69 22.22
N ASN A 530 1.95 11.70 23.52
CA ASN A 530 2.64 10.88 24.50
C ASN A 530 1.89 9.56 24.69
N ASN A 531 2.59 8.44 24.51
CA ASN A 531 2.03 7.09 24.67
C ASN A 531 2.43 6.41 25.99
N GLY A 532 2.94 7.17 26.96
CA GLY A 532 3.48 6.65 28.23
C GLY A 532 4.99 6.33 28.19
N LEU A 533 5.55 6.05 27.00
CA LEU A 533 6.97 5.72 26.82
C LEU A 533 7.75 6.89 26.21
N PHE A 534 7.21 7.51 25.16
CA PHE A 534 7.86 8.59 24.42
C PHE A 534 6.84 9.59 23.85
N ASP A 535 7.36 10.69 23.30
CA ASP A 535 6.60 11.75 22.66
C ASP A 535 6.78 11.66 21.13
N GLU A 536 5.69 11.51 20.38
CA GLU A 536 5.70 11.69 18.93
C GLU A 536 5.24 13.12 18.59
N GLU A 537 6.08 13.86 17.86
CA GLU A 537 5.81 15.24 17.47
C GLU A 537 5.37 15.32 16.01
N ILE A 538 4.18 15.87 15.77
CA ILE A 538 3.64 16.10 14.42
C ILE A 538 3.53 17.59 14.20
N GLU A 539 4.40 18.14 13.34
CA GLU A 539 4.37 19.56 12.99
C GLU A 539 3.28 19.85 11.96
N VAL A 540 2.45 20.83 12.28
CA VAL A 540 1.33 21.27 11.45
C VAL A 540 1.53 22.73 11.10
N THR A 541 1.43 23.03 9.81
CA THR A 541 1.48 24.40 9.29
C THR A 541 0.12 24.76 8.68
N LYS A 542 -0.49 25.80 9.21
CA LYS A 542 -1.72 26.41 8.70
C LYS A 542 -1.44 27.82 8.18
N ILE A 543 -2.31 28.35 7.33
CA ILE A 543 -2.19 29.70 6.79
C ILE A 543 -3.33 30.56 7.35
N TYR A 544 -3.00 31.71 7.91
CA TYR A 544 -4.01 32.67 8.33
C TYR A 544 -4.59 33.39 7.12
N GLY A 545 -5.91 33.34 6.94
CA GLY A 545 -6.59 34.00 5.84
C GLY A 545 -7.93 33.37 5.53
N GLN A 546 -8.83 34.15 4.96
CA GLN A 546 -10.07 33.62 4.42
C GLN A 546 -9.83 33.07 3.02
N THR A 547 -10.14 31.79 2.80
CA THR A 547 -10.10 31.21 1.47
C THR A 547 -11.16 31.85 0.58
N GLN A 548 -10.78 32.06 -0.68
CA GLN A 548 -11.69 32.45 -1.74
C GLN A 548 -11.80 31.29 -2.71
N ILE A 549 -13.03 30.92 -3.03
CA ILE A 549 -13.32 29.95 -4.09
C ILE A 549 -13.01 30.63 -5.42
N ILE A 550 -12.07 30.05 -6.15
CA ILE A 550 -11.68 30.47 -7.50
C ILE A 550 -12.58 29.76 -8.52
N VAL A 551 -12.77 28.45 -8.32
CA VAL A 551 -13.64 27.57 -9.11
C VAL A 551 -14.34 26.60 -8.17
N GLU A 552 -15.61 26.30 -8.43
CA GLU A 552 -16.36 25.27 -7.72
C GLU A 552 -17.37 24.64 -8.70
N ASP A 553 -17.29 23.32 -8.82
CA ASP A 553 -18.24 22.46 -9.52
C ASP A 553 -18.74 21.40 -8.55
N GLU A 554 -20.04 21.45 -8.22
CA GLU A 554 -20.74 20.43 -7.42
C GLU A 554 -21.21 19.24 -8.29
N SER A 555 -20.63 19.07 -9.49
CA SER A 555 -20.94 18.04 -10.48
C SER A 555 -22.37 18.11 -11.05
N ASP A 556 -23.13 19.16 -10.77
CA ASP A 556 -24.52 19.36 -11.23
C ASP A 556 -24.60 20.09 -12.59
N ASN A 557 -23.47 20.66 -13.04
CA ASN A 557 -23.39 21.54 -14.20
C ASN A 557 -22.21 21.22 -15.14
N TYR A 558 -21.89 19.92 -15.31
CA TYR A 558 -20.83 19.35 -16.16
C TYR A 558 -20.38 20.24 -17.34
N ASN A 559 -21.30 20.53 -18.27
CA ASN A 559 -21.01 21.26 -19.53
C ASN A 559 -20.59 22.73 -19.35
N SER A 560 -20.68 23.28 -18.13
CA SER A 560 -20.28 24.66 -17.84
C SER A 560 -18.81 24.78 -17.45
N PHE A 561 -18.24 23.70 -16.91
CA PHE A 561 -16.88 23.67 -16.38
C PHE A 561 -15.96 22.79 -17.22
N TRP A 562 -16.44 21.64 -17.68
CA TRP A 562 -15.66 20.62 -18.34
C TRP A 562 -16.01 20.50 -19.82
N ASP A 563 -15.01 20.15 -20.64
CA ASP A 563 -15.24 19.83 -22.04
C ASP A 563 -15.97 18.49 -22.21
N ASP A 564 -16.78 18.38 -23.26
CA ASP A 564 -17.60 17.20 -23.55
C ASP A 564 -16.95 16.32 -24.63
N SER A 565 -15.61 16.31 -24.68
CA SER A 565 -14.85 15.75 -25.80
C SER A 565 -14.51 14.26 -25.67
N SER A 566 -14.74 13.65 -24.50
CA SER A 566 -14.39 12.26 -24.16
C SER A 566 -15.58 11.44 -23.63
N GLU A 567 -15.34 10.19 -23.21
CA GLU A 567 -16.36 9.35 -22.56
C GLU A 567 -16.71 9.79 -21.12
N TRP A 568 -15.94 10.71 -20.53
CA TRP A 568 -16.25 11.27 -19.22
C TRP A 568 -17.61 11.98 -19.22
N SER A 569 -18.41 11.75 -18.19
CA SER A 569 -19.75 12.33 -18.08
C SER A 569 -20.25 12.32 -16.64
N ASN A 570 -21.28 13.12 -16.39
CA ASN A 570 -22.03 13.04 -15.15
C ASN A 570 -22.80 11.70 -15.03
N THR A 571 -22.85 11.15 -13.83
CA THR A 571 -23.57 9.92 -13.48
C THR A 571 -24.43 10.08 -12.23
N TYR A 572 -25.40 9.18 -12.07
CA TYR A 572 -26.29 9.07 -10.90
C TYR A 572 -26.07 7.76 -10.12
N GLU A 573 -25.08 6.96 -10.53
CA GLU A 573 -24.83 5.64 -9.95
C GLU A 573 -24.25 5.74 -8.54
N GLU A 574 -23.24 6.59 -8.40
CA GLU A 574 -22.50 6.86 -7.18
C GLU A 574 -22.27 8.38 -7.10
N TYR A 575 -22.35 8.96 -5.91
CA TYR A 575 -22.07 10.39 -5.69
C TYR A 575 -21.74 10.63 -4.21
N PHE A 576 -20.86 11.60 -3.95
CA PHE A 576 -20.57 12.06 -2.59
C PHE A 576 -21.64 13.05 -2.14
N SER A 577 -21.89 14.06 -2.97
CA SER A 577 -22.95 15.05 -2.80
C SER A 577 -24.15 14.75 -3.72
N PRO A 578 -25.39 14.72 -3.20
CA PRO A 578 -26.56 14.52 -4.05
C PRO A 578 -26.70 15.64 -5.10
N GLN A 579 -26.94 15.37 -6.39
CA GLN A 579 -27.44 14.10 -6.96
C GLN A 579 -26.51 13.38 -7.95
N THR A 580 -25.36 13.96 -8.33
CA THR A 580 -24.52 13.45 -9.41
C THR A 580 -23.04 13.57 -9.08
N SER A 581 -22.23 12.72 -9.70
CA SER A 581 -20.76 12.84 -9.75
C SER A 581 -20.29 12.76 -11.20
N ILE A 582 -19.00 12.94 -11.46
CA ILE A 582 -18.38 12.79 -12.79
C ILE A 582 -17.53 11.52 -12.81
N THR A 583 -17.61 10.74 -13.89
CA THR A 583 -16.80 9.52 -14.08
C THR A 583 -16.41 9.34 -15.54
N ASP A 584 -15.28 8.67 -15.78
CA ASP A 584 -14.80 8.26 -17.10
C ASP A 584 -15.66 7.17 -17.75
N SER A 585 -16.32 6.33 -16.94
CA SER A 585 -17.05 5.17 -17.47
C SER A 585 -18.44 5.00 -16.85
N PRO A 586 -19.39 5.88 -17.20
CA PRO A 586 -20.75 5.80 -16.68
C PRO A 586 -21.48 4.55 -17.19
N TYR A 587 -22.12 3.82 -16.29
CA TYR A 587 -22.94 2.62 -16.55
C TYR A 587 -22.21 1.40 -17.11
N SER A 588 -20.89 1.43 -17.20
CA SER A 588 -20.07 0.31 -17.66
C SER A 588 -18.60 0.52 -17.35
N ASN A 589 -17.82 -0.55 -17.25
CA ASN A 589 -16.36 -0.45 -17.13
C ASN A 589 -15.71 0.27 -18.33
N TYR A 590 -14.65 1.03 -18.07
CA TYR A 590 -13.87 1.78 -19.07
C TYR A 590 -13.38 0.93 -20.24
N SER A 591 -12.99 1.57 -21.34
CA SER A 591 -12.52 0.91 -22.57
C SER A 591 -11.05 0.47 -22.47
N ASN A 592 -10.66 -0.61 -23.17
CA ASN A 592 -9.24 -1.01 -23.27
C ASN A 592 -8.51 -0.17 -24.33
N ASN A 593 -7.20 0.04 -24.15
CA ASN A 593 -6.33 0.83 -25.02
C ASN A 593 -6.88 2.24 -25.24
N SER A 594 -7.41 2.86 -24.17
CA SER A 594 -8.01 4.18 -24.21
C SER A 594 -7.10 5.20 -23.53
N GLU A 595 -7.14 6.41 -24.06
CA GLU A 595 -6.64 7.61 -23.39
C GLU A 595 -7.81 8.60 -23.38
N GLU A 596 -8.52 8.69 -22.25
CA GLU A 596 -9.72 9.53 -22.11
C GLU A 596 -9.44 10.72 -21.21
N ILE A 597 -9.72 11.93 -21.72
CA ILE A 597 -9.37 13.19 -21.07
C ILE A 597 -10.63 14.02 -20.81
N ILE A 598 -10.74 14.59 -19.61
CA ILE A 598 -11.70 15.65 -19.31
C ILE A 598 -10.96 16.87 -18.77
N GLN A 599 -11.23 18.04 -19.32
CA GLN A 599 -10.46 19.27 -19.06
C GLN A 599 -11.38 20.45 -18.72
N LEU A 600 -10.92 21.34 -17.83
CA LEU A 600 -11.57 22.64 -17.63
C LEU A 600 -11.58 23.49 -18.91
N ILE A 601 -12.75 24.03 -19.27
CA ILE A 601 -12.94 24.86 -20.46
C ILE A 601 -12.16 26.18 -20.37
N ASN A 602 -12.15 26.80 -19.19
CA ASN A 602 -11.54 28.10 -18.96
C ASN A 602 -10.25 27.94 -18.13
N PRO A 603 -9.18 28.68 -18.46
CA PRO A 603 -8.00 28.70 -17.64
C PRO A 603 -8.24 29.45 -16.32
N ILE A 604 -7.45 29.11 -15.32
CA ILE A 604 -7.56 29.62 -13.95
C ILE A 604 -6.36 30.52 -13.66
N ASN A 605 -6.64 31.77 -13.32
CA ASN A 605 -5.60 32.76 -13.06
C ASN A 605 -5.26 32.80 -11.57
N LEU A 606 -4.03 32.41 -11.22
CA LEU A 606 -3.51 32.41 -9.85
C LEU A 606 -2.66 33.64 -9.53
N SER A 607 -2.69 34.69 -10.37
CA SER A 607 -1.99 35.95 -10.10
C SER A 607 -2.58 36.68 -8.88
N GLY A 608 -1.71 36.99 -7.92
CA GLY A 608 -2.09 37.73 -6.70
C GLY A 608 -2.57 36.85 -5.55
N TYR A 609 -2.61 35.54 -5.75
CA TYR A 609 -2.74 34.55 -4.69
C TYR A 609 -1.36 34.25 -4.08
N VAL A 610 -1.32 34.10 -2.76
CA VAL A 610 -0.15 33.61 -2.01
C VAL A 610 -0.25 32.13 -1.69
N TYR A 611 -1.42 31.53 -1.96
CA TYR A 611 -1.67 30.11 -1.85
C TYR A 611 -2.84 29.73 -2.74
N ALA A 612 -2.77 28.55 -3.36
CA ALA A 612 -3.89 27.91 -4.03
C ALA A 612 -3.79 26.38 -3.88
N GLU A 613 -4.93 25.69 -3.83
CA GLU A 613 -5.03 24.24 -3.88
C GLU A 613 -6.28 23.80 -4.66
N ILE A 614 -6.23 22.58 -5.17
CA ILE A 614 -7.36 21.84 -5.72
C ILE A 614 -7.89 20.91 -4.63
N ASN A 615 -9.21 20.81 -4.49
CA ASN A 615 -9.86 19.77 -3.70
C ASN A 615 -10.96 19.11 -4.52
N PHE A 616 -11.16 17.81 -4.32
CA PHE A 616 -12.31 17.07 -4.85
C PHE A 616 -12.52 15.80 -4.02
N ASP A 617 -13.74 15.29 -3.98
CA ASP A 617 -14.02 13.97 -3.41
C ASP A 617 -13.86 12.92 -4.49
N ALA A 618 -13.20 11.80 -4.23
CA ALA A 618 -12.97 10.74 -5.22
C ALA A 618 -13.13 9.32 -4.66
N LYS A 619 -13.45 8.41 -5.58
CA LYS A 619 -13.37 6.95 -5.39
C LYS A 619 -13.02 6.30 -6.73
N TRP A 620 -12.41 5.13 -6.72
CA TRP A 620 -12.02 4.47 -7.96
C TRP A 620 -11.88 2.96 -7.86
N SER A 621 -12.03 2.30 -9.00
CA SER A 621 -11.65 0.92 -9.22
C SER A 621 -10.98 0.85 -10.59
N ILE A 622 -9.67 0.64 -10.59
CA ILE A 622 -8.77 0.68 -11.74
C ILE A 622 -7.86 -0.56 -11.68
N GLU A 623 -7.44 -1.11 -12.83
CA GLU A 623 -6.49 -2.23 -12.83
C GLU A 623 -5.14 -1.82 -12.23
N SER A 624 -4.85 -2.29 -11.01
CA SER A 624 -3.61 -1.95 -10.33
C SER A 624 -2.39 -2.42 -11.10
N GLY A 625 -1.39 -1.53 -11.17
CA GLY A 625 -0.13 -1.76 -11.84
C GLY A 625 -0.16 -1.54 -13.35
N TYR A 626 -1.31 -1.30 -13.98
CA TYR A 626 -1.40 -1.20 -15.45
C TYR A 626 -2.16 0.03 -15.91
N ASP A 627 -3.42 0.15 -15.49
CA ASP A 627 -4.30 1.26 -15.84
C ASP A 627 -4.20 2.36 -14.78
N TYR A 628 -4.45 3.61 -15.16
CA TYR A 628 -4.31 4.71 -14.23
C TYR A 628 -5.08 5.98 -14.61
N VAL A 629 -5.32 6.84 -13.61
CA VAL A 629 -5.77 8.23 -13.81
C VAL A 629 -4.72 9.20 -13.30
N GLN A 630 -4.49 10.30 -14.02
CA GLN A 630 -3.68 11.44 -13.56
C GLN A 630 -4.51 12.71 -13.54
N LEU A 631 -4.31 13.55 -12.53
CA LEU A 631 -4.65 14.97 -12.63
C LEU A 631 -3.43 15.72 -13.15
N GLU A 632 -3.61 16.49 -14.21
CA GLU A 632 -2.50 17.18 -14.89
C GLU A 632 -2.77 18.69 -15.00
N ILE A 633 -1.69 19.47 -14.92
CA ILE A 633 -1.71 20.94 -15.03
C ILE A 633 -0.90 21.40 -16.23
N SER A 634 -1.39 22.44 -16.92
CA SER A 634 -0.70 23.11 -18.00
C SER A 634 -0.58 24.61 -17.74
N VAL A 635 0.62 25.17 -17.87
CA VAL A 635 0.93 26.61 -17.79
C VAL A 635 1.14 27.27 -19.15
N ASP A 636 1.06 26.50 -20.23
CA ASP A 636 1.42 26.95 -21.58
C ASP A 636 0.25 26.80 -22.57
N ASN A 637 -0.98 26.94 -22.06
CA ASN A 637 -2.22 26.84 -22.83
C ASN A 637 -2.40 25.46 -23.49
N GLY A 638 -2.11 24.40 -22.74
CA GLY A 638 -2.35 23.01 -23.12
C GLY A 638 -1.31 22.39 -24.06
N ASN A 639 -0.14 23.01 -24.25
CA ASN A 639 0.92 22.43 -25.09
C ASN A 639 1.70 21.35 -24.33
N THR A 640 1.90 21.53 -23.03
CA THR A 640 2.50 20.55 -22.12
C THR A 640 1.63 20.38 -20.88
N TRP A 641 1.68 19.18 -20.31
CA TRP A 641 0.87 18.76 -19.17
C TRP A 641 1.77 18.09 -18.15
N ILE A 642 1.62 18.48 -16.88
CA ILE A 642 2.44 18.03 -15.77
C ILE A 642 1.52 17.26 -14.82
N PRO A 643 1.69 15.95 -14.63
CA PRO A 643 0.97 15.19 -13.62
C PRO A 643 1.24 15.74 -12.21
N GLN A 644 0.20 15.79 -11.39
CA GLN A 644 0.25 16.41 -10.06
C GLN A 644 0.21 15.39 -8.95
N CYS A 645 0.92 15.73 -7.87
CA CYS A 645 0.94 14.96 -6.62
C CYS A 645 -0.25 15.38 -5.75
N GLY A 646 -1.07 14.40 -5.37
CA GLY A 646 -2.10 14.51 -4.33
C GLY A 646 -1.76 13.65 -3.12
N GLU A 647 -2.57 13.75 -2.08
CA GLU A 647 -2.48 12.95 -0.85
C GLU A 647 -2.65 11.45 -1.13
N TYR A 648 -3.41 11.07 -2.17
CA TYR A 648 -3.66 9.66 -2.51
C TYR A 648 -3.04 9.22 -3.84
N THR A 649 -2.26 10.07 -4.50
CA THR A 649 -1.49 9.68 -5.69
C THR A 649 -0.31 8.79 -5.32
N ARG A 650 0.04 7.87 -6.22
CA ARG A 650 1.17 6.94 -6.05
C ARG A 650 2.15 7.04 -7.22
N LYS A 651 3.36 6.53 -6.97
CA LYS A 651 4.45 6.43 -7.93
C LYS A 651 4.15 5.39 -9.01
N GLY A 652 4.09 5.78 -10.28
CA GLY A 652 3.94 4.84 -11.39
C GLY A 652 5.14 3.89 -11.55
N ILE A 653 4.85 2.59 -11.58
CA ILE A 653 5.83 1.49 -11.78
C ILE A 653 6.04 1.12 -13.26
N GLU A 654 7.00 0.23 -13.55
CA GLU A 654 7.40 -0.21 -14.90
C GLU A 654 6.23 -0.70 -15.78
N THR A 655 5.17 -1.22 -15.18
CA THR A 655 4.00 -1.75 -15.89
C THR A 655 2.95 -0.68 -16.25
N HIS A 656 3.07 0.56 -15.76
CA HIS A 656 2.22 1.68 -16.18
C HIS A 656 2.83 2.35 -17.43
N ASP A 657 2.28 2.01 -18.58
CA ASP A 657 2.70 2.58 -19.86
C ASP A 657 2.62 4.12 -19.82
N TYR A 658 3.71 4.80 -20.18
CA TYR A 658 3.83 6.28 -20.25
C TYR A 658 3.67 7.06 -18.94
N ALA A 659 3.44 6.40 -17.81
CA ALA A 659 3.44 7.03 -16.48
C ALA A 659 4.42 6.37 -15.51
N GLN A 660 5.35 5.55 -16.02
CA GLN A 660 6.52 5.17 -15.24
C GLN A 660 7.24 6.46 -14.86
N ASP A 661 7.54 6.60 -13.59
CA ASP A 661 8.21 7.81 -13.16
C ASP A 661 7.27 9.04 -12.93
N GLU A 662 5.93 8.85 -12.87
CA GLU A 662 4.92 9.92 -12.66
C GLU A 662 3.87 9.61 -11.56
N PRO A 663 3.27 10.64 -10.89
CA PRO A 663 2.15 10.44 -9.95
C PRO A 663 0.86 10.04 -10.66
N LEU A 664 0.13 9.07 -10.09
CA LEU A 664 -1.11 8.53 -10.65
C LEU A 664 -2.03 7.89 -9.59
N TYR A 665 -3.29 7.64 -9.94
CA TYR A 665 -4.24 6.80 -9.20
C TYR A 665 -4.42 5.47 -9.92
N ASP A 666 -4.23 4.35 -9.21
CA ASP A 666 -4.53 2.99 -9.66
C ASP A 666 -5.15 2.15 -8.52
N GLY A 667 -5.49 0.90 -8.80
CA GLY A 667 -6.03 -0.01 -7.79
C GLY A 667 -7.46 0.32 -7.37
N ASN A 668 -7.81 0.00 -6.12
CA ASN A 668 -9.20 0.00 -5.67
C ASN A 668 -9.40 0.81 -4.39
N GLN A 669 -10.11 1.94 -4.50
CA GLN A 669 -10.54 2.80 -3.42
C GLN A 669 -12.08 2.85 -3.38
N PRO A 670 -12.75 1.95 -2.65
CA PRO A 670 -14.20 1.80 -2.73
C PRO A 670 -14.98 2.86 -1.93
N GLN A 671 -14.34 3.46 -0.92
CA GLN A 671 -14.89 4.55 -0.12
C GLN A 671 -14.49 5.89 -0.70
N TRP A 672 -15.39 6.87 -0.63
CA TRP A 672 -15.07 8.25 -1.00
C TRP A 672 -14.03 8.83 -0.04
N ILE A 673 -12.99 9.42 -0.61
CA ILE A 673 -11.96 10.20 0.10
C ILE A 673 -11.96 11.64 -0.42
N SER A 674 -11.48 12.59 0.38
CA SER A 674 -11.31 13.97 -0.04
C SER A 674 -9.85 14.19 -0.40
N GLU A 675 -9.59 14.46 -1.68
CA GLU A 675 -8.25 14.67 -2.23
C GLU A 675 -7.86 16.15 -2.18
N SER A 676 -6.57 16.42 -2.02
CA SER A 676 -5.99 17.76 -1.96
C SER A 676 -4.68 17.82 -2.75
N ILE A 677 -4.60 18.75 -3.70
CA ILE A 677 -3.42 18.96 -4.54
C ILE A 677 -2.98 20.41 -4.42
N LEU A 678 -1.72 20.59 -4.01
CA LEU A 678 -1.14 21.90 -3.78
C LEU A 678 -0.74 22.58 -5.09
N LEU A 679 -1.08 23.86 -5.27
CA LEU A 679 -0.77 24.65 -6.48
C LEU A 679 0.33 25.71 -6.27
N THR A 680 1.17 25.55 -5.25
CA THR A 680 2.16 26.59 -4.88
C THR A 680 3.14 26.89 -6.02
N ASP A 681 3.49 25.88 -6.82
CA ASP A 681 4.40 26.02 -7.96
C ASP A 681 3.82 26.84 -9.12
N TYR A 682 2.50 27.05 -9.12
CA TYR A 682 1.77 27.74 -10.18
C TYR A 682 1.27 29.12 -9.77
N LEU A 683 1.65 29.60 -8.58
CA LEU A 683 1.27 30.94 -8.12
C LEU A 683 1.84 32.01 -9.06
N GLY A 684 0.98 32.92 -9.53
CA GLY A 684 1.36 33.94 -10.51
C GLY A 684 1.07 33.57 -11.97
N ASP A 685 0.82 32.28 -12.26
CA ASP A 685 0.54 31.81 -13.61
C ASP A 685 -0.98 31.68 -13.90
N GLU A 686 -1.28 31.44 -15.17
CA GLU A 686 -2.62 31.06 -15.65
C GLU A 686 -2.56 29.58 -16.08
N ILE A 687 -3.38 28.74 -15.44
CA ILE A 687 -3.30 27.28 -15.57
C ILE A 687 -4.54 26.66 -16.22
N PHE A 688 -4.35 25.52 -16.90
CA PHE A 688 -5.43 24.57 -17.19
C PHE A 688 -5.28 23.32 -16.33
N VAL A 689 -6.41 22.68 -16.01
CA VAL A 689 -6.47 21.43 -15.25
C VAL A 689 -7.25 20.39 -16.06
N ARG A 690 -6.78 19.14 -16.07
CA ARG A 690 -7.49 18.00 -16.66
C ARG A 690 -7.30 16.72 -15.85
N PHE A 691 -8.23 15.79 -15.99
CA PHE A 691 -8.03 14.39 -15.63
C PHE A 691 -7.78 13.57 -16.91
N LYS A 692 -6.87 12.61 -16.83
CA LYS A 692 -6.51 11.70 -17.93
C LYS A 692 -6.54 10.27 -17.43
N LEU A 693 -7.48 9.47 -17.95
CA LEU A 693 -7.46 8.02 -17.83
C LEU A 693 -6.58 7.45 -18.94
N TYR A 694 -5.71 6.50 -18.60
CA TYR A 694 -5.00 5.67 -19.55
C TYR A 694 -5.24 4.19 -19.23
N SER A 695 -5.57 3.40 -20.25
CA SER A 695 -5.80 1.96 -20.09
C SER A 695 -5.08 1.11 -21.13
N ASP A 696 -4.64 -0.08 -20.73
CA ASP A 696 -3.95 -1.04 -21.56
C ASP A 696 -4.92 -2.00 -22.29
N GLY A 697 -4.38 -3.08 -22.88
CA GLY A 697 -5.19 -4.09 -23.56
C GLY A 697 -5.97 -5.04 -22.65
N GLY A 698 -5.88 -4.85 -21.34
CA GLY A 698 -6.16 -5.78 -20.25
C GLY A 698 -7.55 -5.66 -19.62
N LEU A 699 -7.59 -5.51 -18.30
CA LEU A 699 -8.76 -5.72 -17.45
C LEU A 699 -9.46 -4.40 -17.14
N ARG A 700 -10.71 -4.32 -17.60
CA ARG A 700 -11.53 -3.13 -17.38
C ARG A 700 -12.16 -3.17 -15.99
N ARG A 701 -12.14 -2.04 -15.29
CA ARG A 701 -12.79 -1.83 -13.99
C ARG A 701 -13.80 -0.68 -14.07
N ASP A 702 -14.41 -0.35 -12.95
CA ASP A 702 -15.50 0.62 -12.84
C ASP A 702 -15.07 2.06 -13.18
N GLY A 703 -13.77 2.35 -13.11
CA GLY A 703 -13.20 3.66 -13.43
C GLY A 703 -13.00 4.51 -12.19
N PHE A 704 -12.85 5.80 -12.44
CA PHE A 704 -12.60 6.86 -11.49
C PHE A 704 -13.82 7.77 -11.40
N TYR A 705 -14.21 8.10 -10.17
CA TYR A 705 -15.31 9.01 -9.89
C TYR A 705 -14.75 10.19 -9.10
N PHE A 706 -15.15 11.41 -9.47
CA PHE A 706 -14.92 12.57 -8.64
C PHE A 706 -16.17 13.44 -8.49
N ASP A 707 -16.22 14.19 -7.39
CA ASP A 707 -17.30 15.09 -7.03
C ASP A 707 -16.73 16.33 -6.29
N ASN A 708 -17.53 17.39 -6.16
CA ASN A 708 -17.17 18.63 -5.44
C ASN A 708 -15.81 19.23 -5.83
N PHE A 709 -15.48 19.27 -7.12
CA PHE A 709 -14.22 19.84 -7.60
C PHE A 709 -14.15 21.34 -7.29
N LYS A 710 -13.12 21.76 -6.56
CA LYS A 710 -12.91 23.14 -6.11
C LYS A 710 -11.46 23.54 -6.27
N ILE A 711 -11.24 24.77 -6.71
CA ILE A 711 -9.96 25.44 -6.57
C ILE A 711 -10.16 26.62 -5.63
N LYS A 712 -9.39 26.66 -4.54
CA LYS A 712 -9.47 27.73 -3.54
C LYS A 712 -8.09 28.32 -3.30
N GLY A 713 -8.05 29.58 -2.93
CA GLY A 713 -6.79 30.26 -2.63
C GLY A 713 -6.93 31.44 -1.68
N VAL A 714 -5.80 31.92 -1.17
CA VAL A 714 -5.70 33.12 -0.33
C VAL A 714 -4.99 34.22 -1.12
N SER A 715 -5.59 35.41 -1.16
CA SER A 715 -5.10 36.57 -1.90
C SER A 715 -4.57 37.64 -0.93
N GLU A 716 -3.42 38.24 -1.23
CA GLU A 716 -2.88 39.40 -0.50
C GLU A 716 -3.70 40.68 -0.73
N ASN A 717 -4.47 40.71 -1.82
CA ASN A 717 -5.25 41.87 -2.20
C ASN A 717 -6.69 41.73 -1.69
N LEU A 718 -7.09 42.63 -0.79
CA LEU A 718 -8.48 43.03 -0.55
C LEU A 718 -9.06 43.69 -1.81
N ASN A 719 -9.07 42.99 -2.94
CA ASN A 719 -9.89 43.38 -4.05
C ASN A 719 -11.30 42.97 -3.70
N ILE A 720 -12.15 43.99 -3.53
CA ILE A 720 -13.59 43.87 -3.70
C ILE A 720 -13.78 43.34 -5.13
N SER A 721 -13.80 42.03 -5.29
CA SER A 721 -14.52 41.42 -6.38
C SER A 721 -15.99 41.71 -6.08
N GLU A 722 -16.52 42.77 -6.67
CA GLU A 722 -17.94 42.76 -6.99
C GLU A 722 -18.15 41.43 -7.71
N ILE A 723 -18.87 40.51 -7.07
CA ILE A 723 -19.36 39.29 -7.70
C ILE A 723 -20.05 39.76 -8.98
N GLU A 724 -19.39 39.64 -10.13
CA GLU A 724 -20.06 39.78 -11.42
C GLU A 724 -20.94 38.54 -11.53
N GLN A 725 -22.13 38.64 -10.95
CA GLN A 725 -23.17 37.63 -11.01
C GLN A 725 -23.59 37.55 -12.49
N TYR A 726 -23.13 36.52 -13.21
CA TYR A 726 -23.42 36.32 -14.63
C TYR A 726 -24.87 35.90 -14.93
N GLY A 727 -25.84 36.20 -14.06
CA GLY A 727 -27.25 35.84 -14.24
C GLY A 727 -28.21 36.99 -13.96
N SER A 728 -29.33 37.02 -14.68
CA SER A 728 -30.40 37.97 -14.38
C SER A 728 -31.07 37.63 -13.03
N ARG A 729 -31.50 38.64 -12.28
CA ARG A 729 -32.14 38.47 -10.96
C ARG A 729 -33.57 38.99 -10.98
N ILE A 730 -34.50 38.17 -10.47
CA ILE A 730 -35.91 38.54 -10.30
C ILE A 730 -36.22 38.85 -8.82
N TYR A 731 -36.79 40.02 -8.54
CA TYR A 731 -37.23 40.40 -7.19
C TYR A 731 -38.45 41.34 -7.18
N PRO A 732 -39.29 41.34 -6.13
CA PRO A 732 -39.22 40.46 -4.97
C PRO A 732 -39.65 39.03 -5.33
N ASN A 733 -39.05 38.04 -4.66
CA ASN A 733 -39.45 36.64 -4.73
C ASN A 733 -39.42 36.09 -3.29
N PRO A 734 -40.56 35.91 -2.61
CA PRO A 734 -41.92 35.91 -3.15
C PRO A 734 -42.46 37.28 -3.60
N ALA A 735 -43.19 37.28 -4.71
CA ALA A 735 -43.81 38.45 -5.34
C ALA A 735 -45.30 38.60 -4.95
N ASN A 736 -45.78 39.84 -4.89
CA ASN A 736 -47.23 40.11 -4.83
C ASN A 736 -47.76 40.21 -6.28
N ASP A 737 -47.89 41.43 -6.78
CA ASP A 737 -48.42 41.70 -8.12
C ASP A 737 -47.35 42.05 -9.15
N TYR A 738 -46.11 42.28 -8.73
CA TYR A 738 -45.03 42.73 -9.61
C TYR A 738 -43.72 42.04 -9.29
N ILE A 739 -42.93 41.82 -10.33
CA ILE A 739 -41.51 41.46 -10.25
C ILE A 739 -40.70 42.46 -11.06
N ASN A 740 -39.48 42.74 -10.61
CA ASN A 740 -38.45 43.48 -11.32
C ASN A 740 -37.38 42.49 -11.76
N ILE A 741 -36.79 42.77 -12.92
CA ILE A 741 -35.76 41.95 -13.54
C ILE A 741 -34.53 42.86 -13.65
N VAL A 742 -33.43 42.44 -13.04
CA VAL A 742 -32.12 43.08 -13.19
C VAL A 742 -31.27 42.14 -14.02
N SER A 743 -30.79 42.61 -15.17
CA SER A 743 -30.01 41.84 -16.12
C SER A 743 -28.98 42.75 -16.79
N LYS A 744 -27.78 42.24 -17.08
CA LYS A 744 -26.76 42.93 -17.90
C LYS A 744 -27.19 42.96 -19.38
N ASN A 745 -27.93 41.92 -19.81
CA ASN A 745 -28.46 41.77 -21.16
C ASN A 745 -29.91 42.28 -21.25
N LYS A 746 -30.25 42.96 -22.36
CA LYS A 746 -31.62 43.45 -22.59
C LYS A 746 -32.56 42.26 -22.77
N ILE A 747 -33.62 42.24 -21.96
CA ILE A 747 -34.63 41.19 -22.05
C ILE A 747 -35.65 41.60 -23.11
N ASN A 748 -35.62 40.92 -24.25
CA ASN A 748 -36.47 41.23 -25.40
C ASN A 748 -37.83 40.50 -25.34
N ARG A 749 -37.91 39.39 -24.60
CA ARG A 749 -39.12 38.59 -24.43
C ARG A 749 -39.14 37.89 -23.08
N LEU A 750 -40.33 37.72 -22.51
CA LEU A 750 -40.57 37.05 -21.24
C LEU A 750 -41.80 36.16 -21.34
N GLU A 751 -41.70 34.93 -20.84
CA GLU A 751 -42.81 33.99 -20.73
C GLU A 751 -42.99 33.52 -19.28
N ILE A 752 -44.23 33.27 -18.85
CA ILE A 752 -44.52 32.70 -17.52
C ILE A 752 -45.36 31.43 -17.68
N TYR A 753 -45.00 30.38 -16.95
CA TYR A 753 -45.59 29.06 -16.97
C TYR A 753 -46.04 28.62 -15.57
N ASP A 754 -47.06 27.76 -15.50
CA ASP A 754 -47.32 26.98 -14.28
C ASP A 754 -46.37 25.77 -14.18
N LEU A 755 -46.41 25.08 -13.03
CA LEU A 755 -45.61 23.87 -12.77
C LEU A 755 -45.90 22.69 -13.72
N LEU A 756 -47.01 22.72 -14.45
CA LEU A 756 -47.35 21.69 -15.44
C LEU A 756 -46.85 22.08 -16.85
N GLY A 757 -46.08 23.16 -16.97
CA GLY A 757 -45.52 23.63 -18.23
C GLY A 757 -46.53 24.35 -19.14
N LYS A 758 -47.72 24.72 -18.64
CA LYS A 758 -48.69 25.49 -19.41
C LYS A 758 -48.31 26.96 -19.39
N LYS A 759 -48.14 27.56 -20.58
CA LYS A 759 -47.87 29.00 -20.72
C LYS A 759 -49.08 29.81 -20.26
N LEU A 760 -48.87 30.69 -19.30
CA LEU A 760 -49.88 31.56 -18.72
C LEU A 760 -49.78 33.00 -19.21
N PHE A 761 -48.57 33.43 -19.60
CA PHE A 761 -48.33 34.80 -20.03
C PHE A 761 -47.10 34.91 -20.93
N GLU A 762 -47.11 35.90 -21.82
CA GLU A 762 -46.02 36.23 -22.73
C GLU A 762 -46.01 37.74 -22.99
N LYS A 763 -44.80 38.33 -23.01
CA LYS A 763 -44.58 39.73 -23.34
C LYS A 763 -43.30 39.87 -24.16
N GLU A 764 -43.38 40.66 -25.23
CA GLU A 764 -42.24 41.08 -26.05
C GLU A 764 -42.13 42.61 -25.98
N GLU A 765 -40.95 43.10 -25.61
CA GLU A 765 -40.63 44.53 -25.51
C GLU A 765 -39.11 44.71 -25.59
N LEU A 766 -38.61 45.86 -26.05
CA LEU A 766 -37.18 46.07 -26.29
C LEU A 766 -36.27 45.90 -25.06
N ASP A 767 -36.80 46.06 -23.85
CA ASP A 767 -36.06 45.86 -22.59
C ASP A 767 -37.01 45.71 -21.39
N ILE A 768 -37.35 44.47 -21.04
CA ILE A 768 -38.28 44.17 -19.94
C ILE A 768 -37.54 44.19 -18.60
N SER A 769 -37.67 45.28 -17.85
CA SER A 769 -37.10 45.43 -16.50
C SER A 769 -38.12 45.26 -15.36
N LYS A 770 -39.42 45.30 -15.66
CA LYS A 770 -40.50 45.14 -14.67
C LYS A 770 -41.77 44.61 -15.29
N ILE A 771 -42.45 43.71 -14.58
CA ILE A 771 -43.71 43.15 -15.06
C ILE A 771 -44.74 42.97 -13.95
N LYS A 772 -46.01 43.14 -14.33
CA LYS A 772 -47.16 42.79 -13.50
C LYS A 772 -47.49 41.32 -13.71
N LEU A 773 -47.57 40.54 -12.63
CA LEU A 773 -47.96 39.13 -12.70
C LEU A 773 -49.47 39.04 -13.02
N PRO A 774 -49.86 38.35 -14.11
CA PRO A 774 -51.26 38.28 -14.54
C PRO A 774 -52.07 37.21 -13.78
N MET A 775 -51.39 36.33 -13.05
CA MET A 775 -52.00 35.25 -12.28
C MET A 775 -52.61 35.83 -11.01
N SER A 776 -53.81 35.42 -10.64
CA SER A 776 -54.45 35.80 -9.36
C SER A 776 -54.17 34.83 -8.21
N ASN A 777 -53.72 33.62 -8.53
CA ASN A 777 -53.58 32.55 -7.53
C ASN A 777 -52.17 32.58 -6.90
N PRO A 778 -52.08 32.39 -5.57
CA PRO A 778 -50.81 32.10 -4.92
C PRO A 778 -50.24 30.77 -5.43
N GLY A 779 -48.92 30.69 -5.61
CA GLY A 779 -48.28 29.48 -6.12
C GLY A 779 -46.89 29.70 -6.69
N ILE A 780 -46.25 28.62 -7.13
CA ILE A 780 -44.94 28.62 -7.79
C ILE A 780 -45.15 28.70 -9.30
N TYR A 781 -44.40 29.57 -9.97
CA TYR A 781 -44.42 29.76 -11.41
C TYR A 781 -43.00 29.78 -11.97
N MET A 782 -42.84 29.35 -13.22
CA MET A 782 -41.57 29.43 -13.94
C MET A 782 -41.59 30.62 -14.90
N VAL A 783 -40.55 31.45 -14.87
CA VAL A 783 -40.36 32.60 -15.76
C VAL A 783 -39.21 32.30 -16.70
N LYS A 784 -39.43 32.41 -18.01
CA LYS A 784 -38.36 32.36 -19.02
C LYS A 784 -38.05 33.76 -19.50
N LEU A 785 -36.77 34.13 -19.46
CA LEU A 785 -36.27 35.41 -19.94
C LEU A 785 -35.45 35.17 -21.21
N PHE A 786 -35.80 35.89 -22.27
CA PHE A 786 -35.13 35.80 -23.56
C PHE A 786 -34.32 37.09 -23.76
N SER A 787 -33.05 36.91 -24.09
CA SER A 787 -32.12 37.98 -24.41
C SER A 787 -31.35 37.61 -25.68
N ASP A 788 -30.60 38.57 -26.23
CA ASP A 788 -29.75 38.30 -27.40
C ASP A 788 -28.62 37.29 -27.10
N SER A 789 -28.30 37.09 -25.82
CA SER A 789 -27.27 36.15 -25.35
C SER A 789 -27.80 34.75 -24.99
N GLY A 790 -29.12 34.53 -24.96
CA GLY A 790 -29.69 33.22 -24.61
C GLY A 790 -31.01 33.30 -23.83
N VAL A 791 -31.43 32.14 -23.31
CA VAL A 791 -32.68 31.98 -22.55
C VAL A 791 -32.37 31.54 -21.13
N GLU A 792 -32.83 32.30 -20.14
CA GLU A 792 -32.69 31.99 -18.72
C GLU A 792 -34.03 31.57 -18.10
N ASN A 793 -34.00 30.60 -17.17
CA ASN A 793 -35.20 30.13 -16.47
C ASN A 793 -35.12 30.49 -14.98
N HIS A 794 -36.19 31.07 -14.45
CA HIS A 794 -36.28 31.54 -13.06
C HIS A 794 -37.53 31.00 -12.38
N ARG A 795 -37.42 30.59 -11.12
CA ARG A 795 -38.58 30.21 -10.29
C ARG A 795 -39.07 31.41 -9.49
N ILE A 796 -40.36 31.74 -9.58
CA ILE A 796 -41.00 32.78 -8.75
C ILE A 796 -42.12 32.20 -7.88
N ILE A 797 -42.30 32.76 -6.70
CA ILE A 797 -43.39 32.44 -5.77
C ILE A 797 -44.34 33.64 -5.72
N LYS A 798 -45.60 33.48 -6.15
CA LYS A 798 -46.64 34.50 -5.96
C LYS A 798 -47.35 34.27 -4.62
N LYS A 799 -47.45 35.32 -3.81
CA LYS A 799 -48.21 35.33 -2.56
C LYS A 799 -49.71 35.51 -2.76
#